data_AF-A0A1X0T181-F1
#
_entry.id   AF-A0A1X0T181-F1
#
_cell.length_a   1.000
_cell.length_b   1.000
_cell.length_c   1.000
_cell.angle_alpha   90.00
_cell.angle_beta   90.00
_cell.angle_gamma   90.00
#
_symmetry.space_group_name_H-M   'P 1'
#
loop_
_entity.id
_entity.type
_entity.pdbx_description
1 polymer ?
#
loop_
_entity_poly.entity_id
_entity_poly.type
_entity_poly.pdbx_seq_one_letter_code
_entity_poly.pdbx_strand_id
1 'polypeptide(L)'
;MSRSLVATYRLQFREGMDFGKAADLAPYLKKLGVSHVYAAPIFAAADNSTHGYDVTDYNTLDEGLGGVAGFTAMSDALSSEDLGLILDFVPNHMGVSPANHWWEDVLRWGSESRYARTFDIAWEAEKILVPVLGKPYGEALEAGDLSVRLDAKAGALRFDASGYGLPVDPRTYGHVFGLLDHAEKDRLVRRFSVATPAEADELTERLLEHLEDGGFTAALDAALATINADRGALHDLHEAQAWRLAWWRTAREKLTYRRFFEIADLIGVRQESRRVFRESHQLVIRLARERRLDGIRIDHVDGLADPKGYLEQLRQAFQSVRRSPSIHVEKILTGDERLRTAWEIEGTTGYEFITALAGLYVDPAREIEMTEAYQAFVGEEQDLRAMILRQKRSIFQRNLAGELSALTALALSVASRGLATRDLGPDTMARAIVEVAAALPVYRTYVSVDGVPRRDIAIIDEAVDLAMTWREVEADEPIQFIGRLLKLDFEDGADIAGALDFTRRFQQTTGAVMAKAVEDTVFYRYNRLIALNEVGGEPDHYGTDVGSFHDAMQIRLEDQPEGLLATSTHDTKRGEDARARLYTLSEAPERWAELVAGFAQTLSDHRLAVEPGVTSPDPETEWGLYQSLLGVLPADFDPADDALRDEIAGRLAAFAEKAVREAKRWTSWTSPAEAYEKALADFVAAMLADGGEDSFIAHFWQEAQPFVAAGALNSLSQTAIKLLAPGVPDIYQGTEFYDFSLVDPDNRRTVDFAARSEVIGKTRNLAEDLEDWRSGVLKARMTAAGLALRAEMRDLSGTAAYVPLAASGPRAGHVVAFARKGENGRAALVVAPRLTLGLVGDGRDLAAATTGWEGTTVTLPEGLATRGWRNIFTGEAFDDRGMLDLGAVLKDLPVAILATT
;
A
#
# COMPACT_ATOMS: atom_id res chain seq x y z
N MET A 1 -3.93 28.97 16.31
CA MET A 1 -4.76 27.77 16.46
C MET A 1 -4.25 26.75 15.44
N SER A 2 -4.33 25.45 15.69
CA SER A 2 -4.09 24.43 14.64
C SER A 2 -5.19 24.57 13.58
N ARG A 3 -4.91 24.18 12.34
CA ARG A 3 -5.92 24.14 11.29
C ARG A 3 -6.87 22.98 11.59
N SER A 4 -8.15 23.18 11.33
CA SER A 4 -9.14 22.10 11.49
C SER A 4 -8.98 21.12 10.34
N LEU A 5 -8.91 19.83 10.64
CA LEU A 5 -8.85 18.77 9.64
C LEU A 5 -10.27 18.53 9.08
N VAL A 6 -10.51 18.96 7.84
CA VAL A 6 -11.80 18.83 7.13
C VAL A 6 -11.76 17.70 6.11
N ALA A 7 -10.69 17.66 5.32
CA ALA A 7 -10.36 16.67 4.29
C ALA A 7 -8.87 16.76 3.94
N THR A 8 -8.32 15.64 3.47
CA THR A 8 -6.95 15.49 2.99
C THR A 8 -6.92 15.32 1.47
N TYR A 9 -5.83 15.78 0.85
CA TYR A 9 -5.55 15.54 -0.57
C TYR A 9 -4.18 14.86 -0.69
N ARG A 10 -4.14 13.58 -1.05
CA ARG A 10 -2.89 12.83 -1.23
C ARG A 10 -2.20 13.26 -2.52
N LEU A 11 -0.99 13.78 -2.37
CA LEU A 11 -0.13 14.20 -3.48
C LEU A 11 1.11 13.30 -3.55
N GLN A 12 1.30 12.66 -4.70
CA GLN A 12 2.51 11.91 -5.02
C GLN A 12 3.60 12.90 -5.46
N PHE A 13 4.81 12.75 -4.93
CA PHE A 13 5.99 13.47 -5.39
C PHE A 13 6.82 12.60 -6.32
N ARG A 14 7.68 13.23 -7.13
CA ARG A 14 8.44 12.65 -8.25
C ARG A 14 7.56 12.44 -9.49
N GLU A 15 8.11 11.84 -10.55
CA GLU A 15 7.41 11.67 -11.84
C GLU A 15 6.77 12.97 -12.37
N GLY A 16 7.52 14.06 -12.25
CA GLY A 16 7.07 15.38 -12.68
C GLY A 16 6.26 16.16 -11.64
N MET A 17 6.07 15.69 -10.40
CA MET A 17 5.57 16.51 -9.28
C MET A 17 6.71 16.84 -8.30
N ASP A 18 7.04 18.13 -8.16
CA ASP A 18 8.06 18.63 -7.23
C ASP A 18 7.44 19.64 -6.24
N PHE A 19 8.24 20.19 -5.32
CA PHE A 19 7.73 21.17 -4.36
C PHE A 19 7.24 22.46 -5.03
N GLY A 20 7.80 22.85 -6.17
CA GLY A 20 7.37 24.04 -6.91
C GLY A 20 5.97 23.86 -7.48
N LYS A 21 5.72 22.74 -8.17
CA LYS A 21 4.39 22.41 -8.69
C LYS A 21 3.38 22.23 -7.57
N ALA A 22 3.75 21.58 -6.47
CA ALA A 22 2.88 21.46 -5.31
C ALA A 22 2.51 22.84 -4.70
N ALA A 23 3.43 23.81 -4.73
CA ALA A 23 3.15 25.19 -4.34
C ALA A 23 2.11 25.85 -5.27
N ASP A 24 2.27 25.67 -6.58
CA ASP A 24 1.35 26.22 -7.60
C ASP A 24 -0.06 25.63 -7.50
N LEU A 25 -0.21 24.42 -6.93
CA LEU A 25 -1.50 23.78 -6.70
C LEU A 25 -2.26 24.32 -5.47
N ALA A 26 -1.62 25.07 -4.57
CA ALA A 26 -2.26 25.53 -3.33
C ALA A 26 -3.61 26.26 -3.58
N PRO A 27 -3.74 27.18 -4.55
CA PRO A 27 -5.02 27.84 -4.82
C PRO A 27 -6.09 26.89 -5.34
N TYR A 28 -5.71 25.92 -6.18
CA TYR A 28 -6.62 24.90 -6.70
C TYR A 28 -7.19 24.04 -5.56
N LEU A 29 -6.30 23.54 -4.69
CA LEU A 29 -6.67 22.70 -3.56
C LEU A 29 -7.58 23.46 -2.58
N LYS A 30 -7.27 24.72 -2.30
CA LYS A 30 -8.13 25.56 -1.46
C LYS A 30 -9.51 25.75 -2.06
N LYS A 31 -9.60 25.99 -3.36
CA LYS A 31 -10.84 26.16 -4.11
C LYS A 31 -11.68 24.87 -4.16
N LEU A 32 -11.03 23.70 -4.23
CA LEU A 32 -11.70 22.40 -4.08
C LEU A 32 -12.27 22.21 -2.67
N GLY A 33 -11.73 22.88 -1.65
CA GLY A 33 -12.23 22.84 -0.28
C GLY A 33 -11.48 21.89 0.65
N VAL A 34 -10.32 21.37 0.22
CA VAL A 34 -9.47 20.54 1.10
C VAL A 34 -8.80 21.41 2.17
N SER A 35 -8.43 20.79 3.29
CA SER A 35 -7.80 21.48 4.42
C SER A 35 -6.32 21.18 4.57
N HIS A 36 -5.89 19.99 4.13
CA HIS A 36 -4.53 19.50 4.32
C HIS A 36 -4.05 18.81 3.05
N VAL A 37 -2.83 19.11 2.64
CA VAL A 37 -2.08 18.26 1.71
C VAL A 37 -1.55 17.07 2.49
N TYR A 38 -1.82 15.87 2.01
CA TYR A 38 -1.20 14.64 2.48
C TYR A 38 -0.05 14.30 1.52
N ALA A 39 1.17 14.67 1.90
CA ALA A 39 2.36 14.54 1.09
C ALA A 39 2.94 13.12 1.16
N ALA A 40 3.23 12.50 0.00
CA ALA A 40 4.11 11.34 -0.11
C ALA A 40 5.50 11.62 0.48
N PRO A 41 6.34 10.59 0.75
CA PRO A 41 7.65 10.78 1.36
C PRO A 41 8.56 11.76 0.60
N ILE A 42 9.07 12.76 1.34
CA ILE A 42 9.83 13.91 0.80
C ILE A 42 11.35 13.84 1.07
N PHE A 43 11.80 12.79 1.76
CA PHE A 43 13.19 12.62 2.16
C PHE A 43 14.03 12.14 0.99
N ALA A 44 15.35 12.32 1.11
CA ALA A 44 16.30 11.71 0.19
C ALA A 44 16.04 10.20 0.11
N ALA A 45 15.93 9.70 -1.12
CA ALA A 45 15.62 8.32 -1.44
C ALA A 45 16.74 7.69 -2.28
N ALA A 46 16.60 6.44 -2.71
CA ALA A 46 17.58 5.85 -3.62
C ALA A 46 17.48 6.49 -5.01
N ASP A 47 18.54 6.34 -5.79
CA ASP A 47 18.61 6.90 -7.14
C ASP A 47 17.46 6.35 -8.01
N ASN A 48 16.82 7.24 -8.77
CA ASN A 48 15.65 6.93 -9.61
C ASN A 48 14.42 6.40 -8.84
N SER A 49 14.35 6.62 -7.53
CA SER A 49 13.10 6.39 -6.80
C SER A 49 11.95 7.14 -7.47
N THR A 50 10.80 6.48 -7.62
CA THR A 50 9.57 7.09 -8.16
C THR A 50 8.56 7.40 -7.06
N HIS A 51 8.86 7.06 -5.80
CA HIS A 51 7.89 7.08 -4.70
C HIS A 51 8.44 7.54 -3.35
N GLY A 52 9.75 7.40 -3.08
CA GLY A 52 10.42 7.89 -1.87
C GLY A 52 10.32 7.01 -0.62
N TYR A 53 9.84 5.77 -0.75
CA TYR A 53 9.73 4.81 0.38
C TYR A 53 11.08 4.14 0.72
N ASP A 54 11.99 4.15 -0.25
CA ASP A 54 13.38 3.71 -0.20
C ASP A 54 14.30 4.81 0.36
N VAL A 55 13.95 5.33 1.54
CA VAL A 55 14.65 6.46 2.20
C VAL A 55 16.13 6.14 2.44
N THR A 56 17.02 7.05 2.04
CA THR A 56 18.48 6.94 2.22
C THR A 56 19.00 7.88 3.32
N ASP A 57 18.29 8.97 3.60
CA ASP A 57 18.57 9.85 4.73
C ASP A 57 17.30 10.55 5.25
N TYR A 58 16.91 10.24 6.50
CA TYR A 58 15.76 10.85 7.17
C TYR A 58 15.89 12.34 7.48
N ASN A 59 17.12 12.89 7.44
CA ASN A 59 17.39 14.27 7.84
C ASN A 59 17.71 15.19 6.68
N THR A 60 17.60 14.69 5.45
CA THR A 60 17.80 15.44 4.22
C THR A 60 16.53 15.41 3.38
N LEU A 61 16.07 16.58 2.96
CA LEU A 61 14.99 16.71 1.98
C LEU A 61 15.54 16.44 0.59
N ASP A 62 14.79 15.72 -0.24
CA ASP A 62 15.25 15.30 -1.56
C ASP A 62 15.56 16.54 -2.44
N GLU A 63 16.81 16.66 -2.88
CA GLU A 63 17.26 17.74 -3.77
C GLU A 63 16.57 17.66 -5.14
N GLY A 64 16.19 16.46 -5.60
CA GLY A 64 15.42 16.27 -6.82
C GLY A 64 14.00 16.86 -6.76
N LEU A 65 13.47 17.09 -5.56
CA LEU A 65 12.19 17.77 -5.34
C LEU A 65 12.32 19.29 -5.13
N GLY A 66 13.56 19.80 -5.07
CA GLY A 66 13.88 21.21 -4.78
C GLY A 66 14.47 21.46 -3.38
N GLY A 67 14.76 20.40 -2.62
CA GLY A 67 15.46 20.47 -1.34
C GLY A 67 14.77 21.37 -0.30
N VAL A 68 15.56 21.93 0.61
CA VAL A 68 15.04 22.78 1.71
C VAL A 68 14.36 24.04 1.19
N ALA A 69 14.91 24.67 0.16
CA ALA A 69 14.37 25.91 -0.40
C ALA A 69 12.99 25.68 -1.06
N GLY A 70 12.87 24.63 -1.87
CA GLY A 70 11.60 24.24 -2.50
C GLY A 70 10.54 23.87 -1.46
N PHE A 71 10.89 23.04 -0.48
CA PHE A 71 9.96 22.66 0.59
C PHE A 71 9.46 23.88 1.38
N THR A 72 10.35 24.81 1.69
CA THR A 72 10.00 26.05 2.41
C THR A 72 9.01 26.87 1.59
N ALA A 73 9.25 27.05 0.29
CA ALA A 73 8.35 27.77 -0.61
C ALA A 73 6.98 27.09 -0.72
N MET A 74 6.94 25.77 -0.88
CA MET A 74 5.70 25.00 -0.89
C MET A 74 4.93 25.15 0.42
N SER A 75 5.59 24.97 1.55
CA SER A 75 4.98 25.10 2.88
C SER A 75 4.43 26.51 3.12
N ASP A 76 5.14 27.56 2.66
CA ASP A 76 4.67 28.95 2.74
C ASP A 76 3.45 29.20 1.83
N ALA A 77 3.45 28.66 0.60
CA ALA A 77 2.32 28.75 -0.32
C ALA A 77 1.07 28.07 0.24
N LEU A 78 1.19 26.82 0.71
CA LEU A 78 0.11 26.10 1.40
C LEU A 78 -0.40 26.91 2.59
N SER A 79 0.50 27.44 3.41
CA SER A 79 0.10 28.22 4.58
C SER A 79 -0.63 29.52 4.20
N SER A 80 -0.27 30.16 3.09
CA SER A 80 -0.92 31.40 2.61
C SER A 80 -2.36 31.18 2.16
N GLU A 81 -2.67 29.98 1.67
CA GLU A 81 -4.03 29.53 1.30
C GLU A 81 -4.78 28.87 2.47
N ASP A 82 -4.21 28.91 3.68
CA ASP A 82 -4.74 28.22 4.87
C ASP A 82 -4.92 26.71 4.66
N LEU A 83 -3.92 26.08 4.05
CA LEU A 83 -3.77 24.63 3.94
C LEU A 83 -2.71 24.14 4.93
N GLY A 84 -2.99 23.02 5.60
CA GLY A 84 -2.02 22.31 6.43
C GLY A 84 -1.26 21.24 5.66
N LEU A 85 -0.27 20.63 6.32
CA LEU A 85 0.54 19.55 5.74
C LEU A 85 0.55 18.33 6.66
N ILE A 86 0.15 17.19 6.13
CA ILE A 86 0.35 15.86 6.72
C ILE A 86 1.45 15.17 5.91
N LEU A 87 2.52 14.74 6.57
CA LEU A 87 3.65 14.10 5.89
C LEU A 87 3.63 12.58 6.07
N ASP A 88 3.81 11.84 5.00
CA ASP A 88 4.10 10.41 5.03
C ASP A 88 5.54 10.13 5.49
N PHE A 89 5.69 9.24 6.47
CA PHE A 89 6.96 8.90 7.09
C PHE A 89 7.17 7.39 7.17
N VAL A 90 8.39 6.95 6.88
CA VAL A 90 8.75 5.54 6.67
C VAL A 90 9.69 5.05 7.78
N PRO A 91 9.18 4.66 8.95
CA PRO A 91 10.03 4.31 10.09
C PRO A 91 10.58 2.88 10.02
N ASN A 92 9.89 1.97 9.33
CA ASN A 92 10.17 0.54 9.40
C ASN A 92 11.47 0.14 8.70
N HIS A 93 11.84 0.84 7.63
CA HIS A 93 12.92 0.45 6.74
C HIS A 93 13.59 1.64 6.05
N MET A 94 14.76 1.40 5.47
CA MET A 94 15.52 2.32 4.62
C MET A 94 15.99 1.62 3.34
N GLY A 95 16.30 2.39 2.30
CA GLY A 95 16.89 1.89 1.05
C GLY A 95 18.32 1.38 1.24
N VAL A 96 18.61 0.19 0.67
CA VAL A 96 19.94 -0.44 0.58
C VAL A 96 20.65 0.14 -0.64
N SER A 97 21.21 1.33 -0.48
CA SER A 97 21.83 2.09 -1.57
C SER A 97 23.18 2.66 -1.14
N PRO A 98 24.14 2.87 -2.07
CA PRO A 98 25.36 3.62 -1.81
C PRO A 98 25.12 5.06 -1.29
N ALA A 99 23.93 5.62 -1.53
CA ALA A 99 23.53 6.92 -0.97
C ALA A 99 23.13 6.85 0.51
N ASN A 100 22.84 5.66 1.06
CA ASN A 100 22.50 5.50 2.46
C ASN A 100 23.76 5.42 3.33
N HIS A 101 24.14 6.57 3.89
CA HIS A 101 25.36 6.69 4.70
C HIS A 101 25.37 5.80 5.96
N TRP A 102 24.22 5.46 6.55
CA TRP A 102 24.17 4.53 7.69
C TRP A 102 24.50 3.11 7.24
N TRP A 103 23.93 2.69 6.10
CA TRP A 103 24.17 1.37 5.54
C TRP A 103 25.61 1.21 5.04
N GLU A 104 26.12 2.23 4.36
CA GLU A 104 27.51 2.32 3.89
C GLU A 104 28.54 2.18 5.03
N ASP A 105 28.31 2.84 6.16
CA ASP A 105 29.18 2.71 7.33
C ASP A 105 29.13 1.31 7.94
N VAL A 106 27.95 0.67 7.96
CA VAL A 106 27.79 -0.73 8.40
C VAL A 106 28.50 -1.71 7.49
N LEU A 107 28.41 -1.54 6.17
CA LEU A 107 29.16 -2.38 5.24
C LEU A 107 30.68 -2.17 5.39
N ARG A 108 31.12 -0.93 5.63
CA ARG A 108 32.54 -0.60 5.80
C ARG A 108 33.16 -1.22 7.05
N TRP A 109 32.45 -1.18 8.19
CA TRP A 109 33.01 -1.52 9.50
C TRP A 109 32.39 -2.76 10.16
N GLY A 110 31.35 -3.34 9.56
CA GLY A 110 30.63 -4.46 10.14
C GLY A 110 30.02 -4.13 11.50
N SER A 111 30.17 -5.04 12.46
CA SER A 111 29.59 -4.92 13.81
C SER A 111 30.21 -3.81 14.66
N GLU A 112 31.35 -3.26 14.24
CA GLU A 112 32.03 -2.12 14.89
C GLU A 112 31.46 -0.76 14.45
N SER A 113 30.62 -0.73 13.40
CA SER A 113 29.95 0.50 12.96
C SER A 113 29.08 1.09 14.09
N ARG A 114 29.07 2.43 14.19
CA ARG A 114 28.13 3.15 15.08
C ARG A 114 26.66 2.89 14.72
N TYR A 115 26.39 2.49 13.48
CA TYR A 115 25.06 2.19 12.95
C TYR A 115 24.75 0.69 12.91
N ALA A 116 25.65 -0.19 13.37
CA ALA A 116 25.45 -1.65 13.38
C ALA A 116 24.16 -2.09 14.10
N ARG A 117 23.77 -1.35 15.16
CA ARG A 117 22.53 -1.58 15.93
C ARG A 117 21.35 -0.71 15.48
N THR A 118 21.50 0.05 14.40
CA THR A 118 20.40 0.79 13.77
C THR A 118 19.53 -0.13 12.93
N PHE A 119 20.16 -1.08 12.22
CA PHE A 119 19.46 -2.06 11.40
C PHE A 119 19.26 -3.39 12.12
N ASP A 120 18.27 -4.14 11.65
CA ASP A 120 17.95 -5.48 12.13
C ASP A 120 18.77 -6.52 11.35
N ILE A 121 20.02 -6.69 11.76
CA ILE A 121 21.02 -7.59 11.16
C ILE A 121 21.24 -8.81 12.08
N ALA A 122 21.25 -9.99 11.48
CA ALA A 122 21.59 -11.26 12.10
C ALA A 122 23.12 -11.40 12.25
N TRP A 123 23.68 -10.78 13.29
CA TRP A 123 25.13 -10.74 13.55
C TRP A 123 25.74 -12.09 13.95
N GLU A 124 24.93 -13.10 14.18
CA GLU A 124 25.35 -14.50 14.31
C GLU A 124 25.82 -15.11 12.99
N ALA A 125 25.44 -14.52 11.84
CA ALA A 125 26.00 -14.87 10.55
C ALA A 125 27.44 -14.34 10.43
N GLU A 126 28.29 -15.07 9.70
CA GLU A 126 29.71 -14.69 9.54
C GLU A 126 29.91 -13.36 8.81
N LYS A 127 29.07 -13.06 7.80
CA LYS A 127 29.15 -11.86 6.96
C LYS A 127 27.77 -11.37 6.54
N ILE A 128 27.66 -10.06 6.30
CA ILE A 128 26.47 -9.43 5.73
C ILE A 128 26.31 -9.88 4.27
N LEU A 129 25.17 -10.46 3.91
CA LEU A 129 24.91 -10.85 2.52
C LEU A 129 24.48 -9.65 1.67
N VAL A 130 25.16 -9.42 0.54
CA VAL A 130 24.79 -8.37 -0.44
C VAL A 130 24.41 -9.04 -1.78
N PRO A 131 23.11 -9.22 -2.07
CA PRO A 131 22.64 -10.05 -3.17
C PRO A 131 22.50 -9.29 -4.51
N VAL A 132 23.57 -8.62 -4.97
CA VAL A 132 23.55 -7.75 -6.17
C VAL A 132 24.03 -8.42 -7.45
N LEU A 133 24.55 -9.66 -7.39
CA LEU A 133 25.10 -10.31 -8.58
C LEU A 133 23.99 -10.92 -9.44
N GLY A 134 24.07 -10.71 -10.77
CA GLY A 134 23.18 -11.35 -11.76
C GLY A 134 23.39 -12.87 -11.90
N LYS A 135 24.55 -13.38 -11.51
CA LYS A 135 25.01 -14.77 -11.65
C LYS A 135 25.73 -15.26 -10.38
N PRO A 136 26.04 -16.57 -10.23
CA PRO A 136 26.83 -17.08 -9.11
C PRO A 136 28.18 -16.38 -8.95
N TYR A 137 28.63 -16.20 -7.71
CA TYR A 137 29.86 -15.43 -7.39
C TYR A 137 31.10 -15.88 -8.18
N GLY A 138 31.35 -17.20 -8.25
CA GLY A 138 32.50 -17.72 -8.99
C GLY A 138 32.46 -17.37 -10.47
N GLU A 139 31.28 -17.42 -11.09
CA GLU A 139 31.11 -17.03 -12.50
C GLU A 139 31.29 -15.52 -12.69
N ALA A 140 30.80 -14.69 -11.76
CA ALA A 140 30.99 -13.24 -11.80
C ALA A 140 32.48 -12.86 -11.68
N LEU A 141 33.21 -13.52 -10.78
CA LEU A 141 34.65 -13.34 -10.62
C LEU A 141 35.40 -13.72 -11.90
N GLU A 142 35.13 -14.90 -12.48
CA GLU A 142 35.78 -15.35 -13.73
C GLU A 142 35.45 -14.44 -14.92
N ALA A 143 34.20 -14.00 -15.04
CA ALA A 143 33.76 -13.09 -16.10
C ALA A 143 34.40 -11.69 -16.02
N GLY A 144 35.06 -11.35 -14.91
CA GLY A 144 35.61 -10.00 -14.70
C GLY A 144 34.55 -8.97 -14.34
N ASP A 145 33.41 -9.40 -13.80
CA ASP A 145 32.31 -8.54 -13.36
C ASP A 145 32.64 -7.81 -12.04
N LEU A 146 33.75 -8.17 -11.40
CA LEU A 146 34.20 -7.67 -10.10
C LEU A 146 35.53 -6.91 -10.26
N SER A 147 35.63 -5.75 -9.62
CA SER A 147 36.87 -4.97 -9.60
C SER A 147 36.99 -4.10 -8.36
N VAL A 148 38.18 -3.57 -8.12
CA VAL A 148 38.44 -2.52 -7.13
C VAL A 148 38.76 -1.24 -7.88
N ARG A 149 38.17 -0.13 -7.44
CA ARG A 149 38.39 1.20 -8.01
C ARG A 149 38.64 2.23 -6.93
N LEU A 150 39.30 3.32 -7.30
CA LEU A 150 39.39 4.50 -6.47
C LEU A 150 38.19 5.42 -6.74
N ASP A 151 37.45 5.78 -5.71
CA ASP A 151 36.60 6.96 -5.72
C ASP A 151 37.45 8.16 -5.28
N ALA A 152 37.98 8.89 -6.27
CA ALA A 152 38.89 10.01 -6.02
C ALA A 152 38.19 11.19 -5.31
N LYS A 153 36.86 11.32 -5.44
CA LYS A 153 36.11 12.37 -4.74
C LYS A 153 35.91 12.02 -3.27
N ALA A 154 35.59 10.76 -2.98
CA ALA A 154 35.41 10.28 -1.63
C ALA A 154 36.73 9.93 -0.93
N GLY A 155 37.86 9.91 -1.65
CA GLY A 155 39.15 9.49 -1.12
C GLY A 155 39.11 8.07 -0.55
N ALA A 156 38.50 7.14 -1.28
CA ALA A 156 38.24 5.79 -0.79
C ALA A 156 38.36 4.73 -1.90
N LEU A 157 38.86 3.55 -1.55
CA LEU A 157 38.76 2.36 -2.39
C LEU A 157 37.33 1.79 -2.30
N ARG A 158 36.80 1.40 -3.45
CA ARG A 158 35.48 0.79 -3.60
C ARG A 158 35.60 -0.54 -4.32
N PHE A 159 34.80 -1.50 -3.90
CA PHE A 159 34.65 -2.78 -4.59
C PHE A 159 33.45 -2.67 -5.53
N ASP A 160 33.69 -2.74 -6.83
CA ASP A 160 32.64 -2.69 -7.85
C ASP A 160 32.17 -4.10 -8.20
N ALA A 161 30.86 -4.31 -8.13
CA ALA A 161 30.20 -5.53 -8.56
C ALA A 161 29.18 -5.18 -9.64
N SER A 162 29.58 -5.31 -10.91
CA SER A 162 28.73 -4.97 -12.07
C SER A 162 28.14 -3.55 -12.01
N GLY A 163 28.93 -2.57 -11.57
CA GLY A 163 28.50 -1.17 -11.43
C GLY A 163 27.92 -0.81 -10.04
N TYR A 164 27.66 -1.80 -9.18
CA TYR A 164 27.27 -1.54 -7.79
C TYR A 164 28.53 -1.35 -6.93
N GLY A 165 28.77 -0.12 -6.48
CA GLY A 165 29.98 0.24 -5.72
C GLY A 165 29.82 0.07 -4.21
N LEU A 166 30.53 -0.90 -3.65
CA LEU A 166 30.55 -1.20 -2.21
C LEU A 166 31.73 -0.53 -1.49
N PRO A 167 31.56 -0.14 -0.21
CA PRO A 167 32.67 0.37 0.59
C PRO A 167 33.63 -0.76 0.95
N VAL A 168 34.93 -0.47 0.90
CA VAL A 168 35.99 -1.37 1.36
C VAL A 168 36.41 -0.95 2.78
N ASP A 169 36.58 -1.91 3.67
CA ASP A 169 37.14 -1.69 5.01
C ASP A 169 38.56 -1.08 4.87
N PRO A 170 38.82 0.12 5.43
CA PRO A 170 40.14 0.74 5.39
C PRO A 170 41.26 -0.19 5.87
N ARG A 171 40.99 -1.10 6.82
CA ARG A 171 41.99 -2.06 7.35
C ARG A 171 42.48 -3.04 6.31
N THR A 172 41.71 -3.28 5.25
CA THR A 172 42.05 -4.19 4.16
C THR A 172 42.68 -3.49 2.97
N TYR A 173 42.92 -2.17 3.04
CA TYR A 173 43.58 -1.42 1.95
C TYR A 173 45.00 -1.94 1.68
N GLY A 174 45.61 -2.64 2.63
CA GLY A 174 46.88 -3.34 2.46
C GLY A 174 46.92 -4.31 1.26
N HIS A 175 45.78 -4.86 0.82
CA HIS A 175 45.71 -5.69 -0.38
C HIS A 175 46.05 -4.91 -1.67
N VAL A 176 45.73 -3.60 -1.70
CA VAL A 176 46.06 -2.71 -2.84
C VAL A 176 47.35 -1.95 -2.57
N PHE A 177 47.49 -1.33 -1.39
CA PHE A 177 48.67 -0.57 -1.02
C PHE A 177 49.93 -1.44 -0.98
N GLY A 178 49.80 -2.73 -0.65
CA GLY A 178 50.89 -3.71 -0.73
C GLY A 178 51.46 -3.93 -2.13
N LEU A 179 50.76 -3.49 -3.19
CA LEU A 179 51.19 -3.56 -4.58
C LEU A 179 51.80 -2.24 -5.09
N LEU A 180 51.77 -1.16 -4.30
CA LEU A 180 52.36 0.12 -4.67
C LEU A 180 53.88 -0.02 -4.89
N ASP A 181 54.35 0.61 -5.97
CA ASP A 181 55.76 0.94 -6.17
C ASP A 181 55.98 2.42 -5.80
N HIS A 182 55.90 2.72 -4.49
CA HIS A 182 55.97 4.09 -3.95
C HIS A 182 56.56 4.14 -2.53
N ALA A 183 57.24 5.23 -2.17
CA ALA A 183 57.91 5.37 -0.87
C ALA A 183 56.96 5.35 0.34
N GLU A 184 55.71 5.80 0.17
CA GLU A 184 54.70 5.84 1.24
C GLU A 184 54.03 4.47 1.51
N LYS A 185 54.34 3.44 0.72
CA LYS A 185 53.73 2.09 0.81
C LYS A 185 53.64 1.56 2.25
N ASP A 186 54.78 1.36 2.89
CA ASP A 186 54.84 0.68 4.21
C ASP A 186 54.12 1.52 5.29
N ARG A 187 54.17 2.84 5.15
CA ARG A 187 53.51 3.77 6.07
C ARG A 187 51.99 3.72 5.92
N LEU A 188 51.49 3.72 4.68
CA LEU A 188 50.05 3.62 4.40
C LEU A 188 49.49 2.27 4.85
N VAL A 189 50.15 1.16 4.49
CA VAL A 189 49.74 -0.20 4.92
C VAL A 189 49.63 -0.28 6.45
N ARG A 190 50.69 0.11 7.17
CA ARG A 190 50.72 0.03 8.65
C ARG A 190 49.64 0.89 9.29
N ARG A 191 49.36 2.07 8.72
CA ARG A 191 48.44 3.02 9.33
C ARG A 191 46.99 2.63 9.12
N PHE A 192 46.64 2.19 7.92
CA PHE A 192 45.29 1.76 7.59
C PHE A 192 44.94 0.42 8.28
N SER A 193 45.88 -0.51 8.45
CA SER A 193 45.62 -1.84 9.05
C SER A 193 45.14 -1.82 10.50
N VAL A 194 45.31 -0.71 11.22
CA VAL A 194 44.88 -0.54 12.62
C VAL A 194 43.79 0.51 12.77
N ALA A 195 43.19 0.94 11.66
CA ALA A 195 42.15 1.96 11.62
C ALA A 195 40.93 1.58 12.46
N THR A 196 40.39 2.56 13.16
CA THR A 196 39.09 2.46 13.84
C THR A 196 38.03 3.29 13.11
N PRO A 197 36.72 3.00 13.31
CA PRO A 197 35.66 3.83 12.75
C PRO A 197 35.77 5.32 13.13
N ALA A 198 36.34 5.63 14.30
CA ALA A 198 36.55 7.01 14.75
C ALA A 198 37.66 7.77 14.01
N GLU A 199 38.59 7.05 13.37
CA GLU A 199 39.71 7.62 12.61
C GLU A 199 39.44 7.68 11.10
N ALA A 200 38.24 7.25 10.65
CA ALA A 200 37.88 7.13 9.24
C ALA A 200 38.10 8.44 8.46
N ASP A 201 37.60 9.56 8.99
CA ASP A 201 37.69 10.87 8.34
C ASP A 201 39.16 11.33 8.20
N GLU A 202 39.99 11.15 9.23
CA GLU A 202 41.41 11.49 9.20
C GLU A 202 42.18 10.66 8.16
N LEU A 203 41.79 9.39 7.98
CA LEU A 203 42.39 8.51 6.98
C LEU A 203 41.99 8.92 5.56
N THR A 204 40.72 9.27 5.35
CA THR A 204 40.22 9.80 4.07
C THR A 204 40.90 11.10 3.70
N GLU A 205 40.95 12.09 4.60
CA GLU A 205 41.62 13.38 4.36
C GLU A 205 43.07 13.19 3.94
N ARG A 206 43.80 12.33 4.62
CA ARG A 206 45.21 12.08 4.26
C ARG A 206 45.36 11.28 2.98
N LEU A 207 44.45 10.38 2.65
CA LEU A 207 44.50 9.73 1.33
C LEU A 207 44.27 10.76 0.23
N LEU A 208 43.31 11.69 0.41
CA LEU A 208 43.09 12.80 -0.52
C LEU A 208 44.36 13.65 -0.70
N GLU A 209 45.09 13.98 0.37
CA GLU A 209 46.38 14.68 0.27
C GLU A 209 47.41 13.92 -0.59
N HIS A 210 47.47 12.58 -0.48
CA HIS A 210 48.39 11.78 -1.31
C HIS A 210 47.95 11.74 -2.78
N LEU A 211 46.64 11.81 -3.06
CA LEU A 211 46.11 11.83 -4.41
C LEU A 211 46.44 13.14 -5.16
N GLU A 212 46.87 14.20 -4.46
CA GLU A 212 47.42 15.40 -5.08
C GLU A 212 48.81 15.17 -5.72
N ASP A 213 49.53 14.12 -5.29
CA ASP A 213 50.79 13.72 -5.90
C ASP A 213 50.55 12.81 -7.12
N GLY A 214 50.93 13.30 -8.30
CA GLY A 214 50.83 12.54 -9.55
C GLY A 214 51.69 11.27 -9.58
N GLY A 215 52.81 11.24 -8.84
CA GLY A 215 53.64 10.04 -8.71
C GLY A 215 52.94 8.94 -7.90
N PHE A 216 52.31 9.32 -6.79
CA PHE A 216 51.48 8.41 -6.00
C PHE A 216 50.28 7.91 -6.78
N THR A 217 49.53 8.80 -7.44
CA THR A 217 48.34 8.42 -8.23
C THR A 217 48.69 7.43 -9.33
N ALA A 218 49.80 7.64 -10.07
CA ALA A 218 50.25 6.68 -11.08
C ALA A 218 50.62 5.30 -10.49
N ALA A 219 51.27 5.28 -9.33
CA ALA A 219 51.58 4.04 -8.63
C ALA A 219 50.31 3.32 -8.13
N LEU A 220 49.31 4.07 -7.65
CA LEU A 220 48.03 3.53 -7.21
C LEU A 220 47.21 2.97 -8.38
N ASP A 221 47.17 3.65 -9.52
CA ASP A 221 46.52 3.15 -10.74
C ASP A 221 47.16 1.83 -11.21
N ALA A 222 48.49 1.72 -11.15
CA ALA A 222 49.20 0.48 -11.47
C ALA A 222 48.89 -0.65 -10.47
N ALA A 223 48.79 -0.34 -9.18
CA ALA A 223 48.38 -1.29 -8.14
C ALA A 223 46.94 -1.79 -8.35
N LEU A 224 46.01 -0.87 -8.68
CA LEU A 224 44.63 -1.20 -9.01
C LEU A 224 44.52 -2.07 -10.27
N ALA A 225 45.29 -1.76 -11.31
CA ALA A 225 45.35 -2.60 -12.50
C ALA A 225 45.87 -4.01 -12.19
N THR A 226 46.87 -4.11 -11.29
CA THR A 226 47.48 -5.38 -10.90
C THR A 226 46.49 -6.25 -10.12
N ILE A 227 45.83 -5.72 -9.09
CA ILE A 227 44.83 -6.50 -8.34
C ILE A 227 43.65 -6.90 -9.23
N ASN A 228 43.16 -6.00 -10.09
CA ASN A 228 42.03 -6.29 -10.99
C ASN A 228 42.34 -7.37 -12.04
N ALA A 229 43.61 -7.61 -12.35
CA ALA A 229 44.05 -8.69 -13.22
C ALA A 229 44.19 -10.04 -12.49
N ASP A 230 44.23 -10.05 -11.16
CA ASP A 230 44.43 -11.24 -10.33
C ASP A 230 43.14 -11.64 -9.61
N ARG A 231 42.50 -12.72 -10.08
CA ARG A 231 41.25 -13.24 -9.51
C ARG A 231 41.42 -13.73 -8.07
N GLY A 232 42.58 -14.30 -7.73
CA GLY A 232 42.88 -14.74 -6.37
C GLY A 232 42.99 -13.56 -5.42
N ALA A 233 43.73 -12.51 -5.82
CA ALA A 233 43.88 -11.32 -5.00
C ALA A 233 42.55 -10.55 -4.80
N LEU A 234 41.69 -10.49 -5.84
CA LEU A 234 40.33 -9.94 -5.71
C LEU A 234 39.47 -10.75 -4.75
N HIS A 235 39.53 -12.09 -4.84
CA HIS A 235 38.80 -12.98 -3.94
C HIS A 235 39.28 -12.79 -2.50
N ASP A 236 40.58 -12.75 -2.26
CA ASP A 236 41.16 -12.55 -0.91
C ASP A 236 40.74 -11.21 -0.31
N LEU A 237 40.70 -10.14 -1.11
CA LEU A 237 40.21 -8.84 -0.65
C LEU A 237 38.71 -8.87 -0.33
N HIS A 238 37.89 -9.50 -1.18
CA HIS A 238 36.46 -9.69 -0.94
C HIS A 238 36.23 -10.50 0.34
N GLU A 239 37.00 -11.56 0.56
CA GLU A 239 36.90 -12.39 1.77
C GLU A 239 37.36 -11.65 3.05
N ALA A 240 38.11 -10.57 2.92
CA ALA A 240 38.48 -9.73 4.05
C ALA A 240 37.38 -8.74 4.48
N GLN A 241 36.29 -8.59 3.72
CA GLN A 241 35.22 -7.64 4.02
C GLN A 241 34.20 -8.18 5.05
N ALA A 242 33.52 -7.27 5.75
CA ALA A 242 32.40 -7.59 6.65
C ALA A 242 31.14 -8.08 5.90
N TRP A 243 31.11 -7.92 4.59
CA TRP A 243 30.05 -8.34 3.71
C TRP A 243 30.56 -9.36 2.69
N ARG A 244 29.63 -10.10 2.08
CA ARG A 244 29.91 -10.96 0.93
C ARG A 244 28.85 -10.79 -0.15
N LEU A 245 29.32 -10.61 -1.38
CA LEU A 245 28.49 -10.65 -2.58
C LEU A 245 27.79 -12.00 -2.74
N ALA A 246 26.56 -11.98 -3.23
CA ALA A 246 25.83 -13.17 -3.60
C ALA A 246 24.98 -12.96 -4.85
N TRP A 247 24.62 -14.08 -5.48
CA TRP A 247 23.62 -14.13 -6.52
C TRP A 247 22.28 -13.66 -5.95
N TRP A 248 21.58 -12.78 -6.67
CA TRP A 248 20.33 -12.19 -6.19
C TRP A 248 19.29 -13.23 -5.74
N ARG A 249 19.25 -14.41 -6.39
CA ARG A 249 18.33 -15.50 -6.00
C ARG A 249 18.61 -16.10 -4.62
N THR A 250 19.84 -15.97 -4.11
CA THR A 250 20.24 -16.45 -2.78
C THR A 250 19.61 -15.62 -1.64
N ALA A 251 19.14 -14.41 -1.92
CA ALA A 251 18.50 -13.53 -0.92
C ALA A 251 17.27 -14.14 -0.25
N ARG A 252 16.57 -15.07 -0.90
CA ARG A 252 15.36 -15.69 -0.32
C ARG A 252 15.65 -16.56 0.90
N GLU A 253 16.82 -17.19 0.92
CA GLU A 253 17.17 -18.20 1.93
C GLU A 253 18.23 -17.72 2.92
N LYS A 254 19.19 -16.92 2.46
CA LYS A 254 20.43 -16.66 3.21
C LYS A 254 20.63 -15.20 3.59
N LEU A 255 19.61 -14.36 3.43
CA LEU A 255 19.76 -12.96 3.80
C LEU A 255 19.99 -12.82 5.31
N THR A 256 20.86 -11.90 5.66
CA THR A 256 21.36 -11.74 7.04
C THR A 256 20.78 -10.50 7.71
N TYR A 257 19.67 -9.98 7.21
CA TYR A 257 18.97 -8.83 7.79
C TYR A 257 17.47 -8.92 7.50
N ARG A 258 16.65 -8.30 8.36
CA ARG A 258 15.21 -8.15 8.13
C ARG A 258 14.95 -7.20 6.97
N ARG A 259 13.99 -7.53 6.12
CA ARG A 259 13.54 -6.68 5.01
C ARG A 259 12.14 -6.12 5.23
N PHE A 260 11.72 -5.20 4.37
CA PHE A 260 10.32 -4.95 4.10
C PHE A 260 9.78 -6.02 3.11
N PHE A 261 8.84 -6.84 3.58
CA PHE A 261 8.32 -8.00 2.84
C PHE A 261 9.45 -8.89 2.28
N GLU A 262 9.53 -9.04 0.95
CA GLU A 262 10.56 -9.82 0.25
C GLU A 262 11.60 -8.95 -0.49
N ILE A 263 11.52 -7.62 -0.36
CA ILE A 263 12.33 -6.66 -1.13
C ILE A 263 13.72 -6.52 -0.49
N ALA A 264 14.75 -7.06 -1.17
CA ALA A 264 16.13 -7.05 -0.67
C ALA A 264 16.73 -5.65 -0.54
N ASP A 265 16.20 -4.70 -1.33
CA ASP A 265 16.67 -3.32 -1.38
C ASP A 265 16.13 -2.46 -0.24
N LEU A 266 15.34 -3.02 0.69
CA LEU A 266 14.79 -2.32 1.85
C LEU A 266 15.16 -3.03 3.14
N ILE A 267 16.03 -2.41 3.94
CA ILE A 267 16.55 -2.97 5.20
C ILE A 267 15.76 -2.46 6.41
N GLY A 268 15.38 -3.37 7.29
CA GLY A 268 14.61 -3.08 8.51
C GLY A 268 15.39 -2.24 9.52
N VAL A 269 14.75 -1.18 10.03
CA VAL A 269 15.27 -0.26 11.04
C VAL A 269 14.70 -0.60 12.42
N ARG A 270 15.54 -0.49 13.45
CA ARG A 270 15.25 -0.85 14.84
C ARG A 270 14.66 0.31 15.64
N GLN A 271 13.43 0.70 15.30
CA GLN A 271 12.75 1.85 15.92
C GLN A 271 12.42 1.67 17.40
N GLU A 272 12.47 0.44 17.93
CA GLU A 272 12.36 0.18 19.37
C GLU A 272 13.55 0.78 20.16
N SER A 273 14.65 1.09 19.48
CA SER A 273 15.79 1.79 20.06
C SER A 273 15.55 3.30 20.12
N ARG A 274 15.55 3.86 21.35
CA ARG A 274 15.47 5.31 21.59
C ARG A 274 16.55 6.14 20.89
N ARG A 275 17.72 5.56 20.59
CA ARG A 275 18.76 6.25 19.80
C ARG A 275 18.32 6.37 18.35
N VAL A 276 17.88 5.27 17.75
CA VAL A 276 17.44 5.19 16.35
C VAL A 276 16.23 6.08 16.11
N PHE A 277 15.22 6.02 16.99
CA PHE A 277 14.07 6.91 16.94
C PHE A 277 14.50 8.38 16.92
N ARG A 278 15.35 8.80 17.89
CA ARG A 278 15.82 10.20 17.96
C ARG A 278 16.63 10.62 16.75
N GLU A 279 17.47 9.75 16.19
CA GLU A 279 18.29 10.08 15.01
C GLU A 279 17.47 10.15 13.72
N SER A 280 16.47 9.28 13.56
CA SER A 280 15.61 9.25 12.36
C SER A 280 14.51 10.34 12.35
N HIS A 281 14.10 10.87 13.51
CA HIS A 281 12.97 11.80 13.58
C HIS A 281 13.35 13.28 13.73
N GLN A 282 14.64 13.63 13.67
CA GLN A 282 15.09 15.00 13.98
C GLN A 282 14.47 16.04 13.05
N LEU A 283 14.50 15.79 11.74
CA LEU A 283 13.92 16.69 10.75
C LEU A 283 12.40 16.83 10.92
N VAL A 284 11.66 15.72 11.07
CA VAL A 284 10.20 15.77 11.26
C VAL A 284 9.81 16.58 12.50
N ILE A 285 10.48 16.34 13.63
CA ILE A 285 10.24 17.09 14.88
C ILE A 285 10.62 18.56 14.70
N ARG A 286 11.68 18.86 13.94
CA ARG A 286 12.06 20.24 13.60
C ARG A 286 10.98 20.93 12.76
N LEU A 287 10.46 20.28 11.71
CA LEU A 287 9.39 20.82 10.87
C LEU A 287 8.12 21.10 11.69
N ALA A 288 7.77 20.22 12.63
CA ALA A 288 6.67 20.45 13.57
C ALA A 288 6.92 21.68 14.46
N ARG A 289 8.14 21.84 15.01
CA ARG A 289 8.51 23.03 15.82
C ARG A 289 8.46 24.32 15.02
N GLU A 290 8.86 24.27 13.75
CA GLU A 290 8.80 25.39 12.80
C GLU A 290 7.37 25.67 12.30
N ARG A 291 6.37 24.87 12.71
CA ARG A 291 4.95 24.97 12.31
C ARG A 291 4.72 24.75 10.81
N ARG A 292 5.56 23.92 10.20
CA ARG A 292 5.44 23.50 8.79
C ARG A 292 4.76 22.14 8.63
N LEU A 293 4.43 21.48 9.74
CA LEU A 293 3.80 20.17 9.80
C LEU A 293 2.60 20.21 10.74
N ASP A 294 1.42 19.79 10.26
CA ASP A 294 0.17 19.69 11.02
C ASP A 294 -0.18 18.24 11.37
N GLY A 295 0.37 17.25 10.65
CA GLY A 295 0.21 15.82 10.98
C GLY A 295 1.27 14.94 10.34
N ILE A 296 1.28 13.66 10.70
CA ILE A 296 2.14 12.63 10.10
C ILE A 296 1.32 11.37 9.83
N ARG A 297 1.57 10.72 8.69
CA ARG A 297 1.10 9.36 8.40
C ARG A 297 2.29 8.41 8.53
N ILE A 298 2.10 7.33 9.27
CA ILE A 298 3.12 6.32 9.51
C ILE A 298 2.92 5.16 8.55
N ASP A 299 3.89 4.97 7.67
CA ASP A 299 3.98 3.83 6.76
C ASP A 299 4.24 2.53 7.52
N HIS A 300 3.54 1.48 7.13
CA HIS A 300 3.75 0.09 7.55
C HIS A 300 4.00 -0.08 9.05
N VAL A 301 3.08 0.43 9.87
CA VAL A 301 3.19 0.40 11.34
C VAL A 301 3.32 -1.04 11.87
N ASP A 302 2.73 -1.99 11.15
CA ASP A 302 2.75 -3.43 11.46
C ASP A 302 4.11 -4.10 11.19
N GLY A 303 5.09 -3.42 10.58
CA GLY A 303 6.46 -3.91 10.48
C GLY A 303 7.31 -3.65 11.73
N LEU A 304 6.85 -2.77 12.61
CA LEU A 304 7.61 -2.35 13.79
C LEU A 304 7.67 -3.45 14.86
N ALA A 305 8.79 -3.50 15.57
CA ALA A 305 9.00 -4.42 16.70
C ALA A 305 8.01 -4.16 17.85
N ASP A 306 7.78 -2.88 18.15
CA ASP A 306 6.84 -2.41 19.19
C ASP A 306 6.09 -1.18 18.67
N PRO A 307 5.00 -1.37 17.90
CA PRO A 307 4.21 -0.28 17.34
C PRO A 307 3.68 0.68 18.40
N LYS A 308 3.19 0.16 19.53
CA LYS A 308 2.65 0.97 20.63
C LYS A 308 3.74 1.85 21.24
N GLY A 309 4.87 1.27 21.62
CA GLY A 309 5.97 2.03 22.20
C GLY A 309 6.58 3.06 21.24
N TYR A 310 6.56 2.80 19.93
CA TYR A 310 6.93 3.78 18.91
C TYR A 310 5.95 4.96 18.85
N LEU A 311 4.65 4.70 18.79
CA LEU A 311 3.61 5.73 18.71
C LEU A 311 3.57 6.59 19.98
N GLU A 312 3.76 5.99 21.16
CA GLU A 312 3.90 6.73 22.43
C GLU A 312 5.11 7.67 22.42
N GLN A 313 6.27 7.20 21.93
CA GLN A 313 7.46 8.04 21.80
C GLN A 313 7.24 9.20 20.82
N LEU A 314 6.57 8.95 19.70
CA LEU A 314 6.21 9.97 18.73
C LEU A 314 5.25 11.01 19.30
N ARG A 315 4.19 10.56 19.98
CA ARG A 315 3.23 11.45 20.66
C ARG A 315 3.91 12.30 21.73
N GLN A 316 4.79 11.73 22.54
CA GLN A 316 5.57 12.47 23.54
C GLN A 316 6.49 13.52 22.88
N ALA A 317 7.17 13.17 21.78
CA ALA A 317 8.00 14.11 21.03
C ALA A 317 7.16 15.29 20.51
N PHE A 318 5.95 15.03 20.04
CA PHE A 318 5.00 16.04 19.53
C PHE A 318 4.31 16.87 20.61
N GLN A 319 4.06 16.33 21.81
CA GLN A 319 3.54 17.10 22.95
C GLN A 319 4.48 18.24 23.38
N SER A 320 5.78 18.11 23.11
CA SER A 320 6.75 19.20 23.34
C SER A 320 6.61 20.37 22.36
N VAL A 321 5.80 20.20 21.30
CA VAL A 321 5.54 21.19 20.25
C VAL A 321 4.22 21.89 20.53
N ARG A 322 4.18 23.21 20.31
CA ARG A 322 3.00 24.04 20.62
C ARG A 322 1.72 23.64 19.87
N ARG A 323 1.86 23.13 18.63
CA ARG A 323 0.79 22.51 17.85
C ARG A 323 1.19 21.05 17.73
N SER A 324 0.63 20.17 18.57
CA SER A 324 0.89 18.74 18.48
C SER A 324 0.33 18.24 17.14
N PRO A 325 1.17 17.75 16.22
CA PRO A 325 0.68 17.18 14.97
C PRO A 325 -0.19 15.95 15.21
N SER A 326 -1.14 15.70 14.30
CA SER A 326 -1.89 14.42 14.27
C SER A 326 -1.00 13.26 13.84
N ILE A 327 -1.38 12.04 14.19
CA ILE A 327 -0.72 10.79 13.85
C ILE A 327 -1.77 9.86 13.24
N HIS A 328 -1.59 9.56 11.95
CA HIS A 328 -2.35 8.54 11.23
C HIS A 328 -1.43 7.35 10.96
N VAL A 329 -1.99 6.15 10.83
CA VAL A 329 -1.20 4.95 10.55
C VAL A 329 -1.75 4.21 9.34
N GLU A 330 -0.87 3.72 8.48
CA GLU A 330 -1.23 2.66 7.56
C GLU A 330 -1.33 1.35 8.32
N LYS A 331 -2.54 0.82 8.41
CA LYS A 331 -2.83 -0.47 9.04
C LYS A 331 -4.06 -1.07 8.38
N ILE A 332 -3.96 -2.34 8.00
CA ILE A 332 -5.07 -3.07 7.38
C ILE A 332 -5.85 -3.81 8.46
N LEU A 333 -7.14 -3.50 8.61
CA LEU A 333 -8.06 -4.19 9.51
C LEU A 333 -8.80 -5.27 8.70
N THR A 334 -8.89 -6.48 9.23
CA THR A 334 -9.61 -7.60 8.58
C THR A 334 -10.75 -8.12 9.47
N GLY A 335 -11.85 -8.55 8.86
CA GLY A 335 -13.03 -9.06 9.55
C GLY A 335 -13.50 -8.14 10.67
N ASP A 336 -13.68 -8.71 11.86
CA ASP A 336 -14.11 -7.97 13.06
C ASP A 336 -12.95 -7.22 13.75
N GLU A 337 -11.77 -7.10 13.14
CA GLU A 337 -10.65 -6.36 13.70
C GLU A 337 -11.03 -4.90 13.97
N ARG A 338 -10.70 -4.42 15.18
CA ARG A 338 -10.92 -3.04 15.62
C ARG A 338 -9.58 -2.38 15.90
N LEU A 339 -9.49 -1.09 15.63
CA LEU A 339 -8.28 -0.30 15.87
C LEU A 339 -7.93 -0.32 17.36
N ARG A 340 -6.63 -0.33 17.67
CA ARG A 340 -6.15 -0.34 19.04
C ARG A 340 -6.25 1.05 19.65
N THR A 341 -7.26 1.27 20.49
CA THR A 341 -7.46 2.54 21.20
C THR A 341 -6.27 2.93 22.10
N ALA A 342 -5.51 1.95 22.58
CA ALA A 342 -4.29 2.16 23.36
C ALA A 342 -3.12 2.80 22.57
N TRP A 343 -3.23 2.95 21.25
CA TRP A 343 -2.22 3.64 20.44
C TRP A 343 -2.32 5.16 20.53
N GLU A 344 -3.44 5.69 21.02
CA GLU A 344 -3.68 7.14 21.15
C GLU A 344 -3.34 7.90 19.85
N ILE A 345 -3.93 7.45 18.74
CA ILE A 345 -3.80 8.02 17.38
C ILE A 345 -5.14 8.50 16.83
N GLU A 346 -5.11 9.31 15.78
CA GLU A 346 -6.30 9.89 15.17
C GLU A 346 -7.07 8.89 14.29
N GLY A 347 -6.38 7.90 13.71
CA GLY A 347 -7.00 6.76 13.02
C GLY A 347 -6.10 6.11 11.95
N THR A 348 -6.68 5.20 11.17
CA THR A 348 -5.98 4.58 10.03
C THR A 348 -6.01 5.47 8.78
N THR A 349 -5.38 4.99 7.70
CA THR A 349 -5.52 5.56 6.35
C THR A 349 -6.82 5.17 5.64
N GLY A 350 -7.65 4.29 6.20
CA GLY A 350 -9.04 4.14 5.76
C GLY A 350 -9.41 2.98 4.84
N TYR A 351 -8.58 1.96 4.69
CA TYR A 351 -8.89 0.80 3.82
C TYR A 351 -10.19 0.09 4.23
N GLU A 352 -10.50 0.02 5.53
CA GLU A 352 -11.75 -0.55 6.03
C GLU A 352 -13.00 0.20 5.55
N PHE A 353 -12.87 1.47 5.13
CA PHE A 353 -13.97 2.19 4.49
C PHE A 353 -14.27 1.66 3.09
N ILE A 354 -13.25 1.24 2.34
CA ILE A 354 -13.41 0.59 1.04
C ILE A 354 -14.18 -0.73 1.22
N THR A 355 -13.82 -1.53 2.22
CA THR A 355 -14.52 -2.80 2.53
C THR A 355 -15.98 -2.57 2.93
N ALA A 356 -16.27 -1.53 3.73
CA ALA A 356 -17.65 -1.16 4.07
C ALA A 356 -18.48 -0.73 2.84
N LEU A 357 -17.88 0.01 1.90
CA LEU A 357 -18.52 0.38 0.64
C LEU A 357 -18.75 -0.82 -0.28
N ALA A 358 -17.80 -1.75 -0.35
CA ALA A 358 -17.97 -3.00 -1.10
C ALA A 358 -19.18 -3.79 -0.57
N GLY A 359 -19.30 -3.94 0.76
CA GLY A 359 -20.45 -4.57 1.40
C GLY A 359 -21.78 -3.89 1.07
N LEU A 360 -21.78 -2.57 0.84
CA LEU A 360 -22.97 -1.81 0.46
C LEU A 360 -23.38 -2.02 -1.01
N TYR A 361 -22.41 -2.05 -1.93
CA TYR A 361 -22.63 -2.03 -3.37
C TYR A 361 -22.72 -3.40 -4.04
N VAL A 362 -22.17 -4.45 -3.43
CA VAL A 362 -22.34 -5.82 -3.92
C VAL A 362 -23.69 -6.39 -3.47
N ASP A 363 -24.39 -7.08 -4.36
CA ASP A 363 -25.65 -7.76 -4.03
C ASP A 363 -25.38 -9.12 -3.35
N PRO A 364 -25.52 -9.25 -2.01
CA PRO A 364 -25.28 -10.52 -1.32
C PRO A 364 -26.24 -11.63 -1.74
N ALA A 365 -27.42 -11.29 -2.29
CA ALA A 365 -28.40 -12.28 -2.71
C ALA A 365 -27.96 -13.08 -3.93
N ARG A 366 -26.91 -12.62 -4.64
CA ARG A 366 -26.42 -13.15 -5.91
C ARG A 366 -25.05 -13.81 -5.83
N GLU A 367 -24.59 -14.13 -4.61
CA GLU A 367 -23.28 -14.77 -4.42
C GLU A 367 -23.20 -16.13 -5.11
N ILE A 368 -24.26 -16.94 -4.99
CA ILE A 368 -24.30 -18.29 -5.56
C ILE A 368 -24.20 -18.19 -7.08
N GLU A 369 -25.02 -17.36 -7.72
CA GLU A 369 -25.07 -17.21 -9.17
C GLU A 369 -23.75 -16.66 -9.73
N MET A 370 -23.10 -15.70 -9.06
CA MET A 370 -21.77 -15.23 -9.47
C MET A 370 -20.69 -16.30 -9.31
N THR A 371 -20.77 -17.09 -8.24
CA THR A 371 -19.82 -18.20 -8.01
C THR A 371 -19.98 -19.27 -9.08
N GLU A 372 -21.21 -19.67 -9.37
CA GLU A 372 -21.54 -20.65 -10.41
C GLU A 372 -21.14 -20.14 -11.80
N ALA A 373 -21.40 -18.87 -12.12
CA ALA A 373 -20.98 -18.24 -13.38
C ALA A 373 -19.46 -18.29 -13.57
N TYR A 374 -18.70 -17.88 -12.54
CA TYR A 374 -17.24 -17.90 -12.57
C TYR A 374 -16.70 -19.33 -12.69
N GLN A 375 -17.18 -20.27 -11.88
CA GLN A 375 -16.70 -21.65 -11.89
C GLN A 375 -17.08 -22.38 -13.19
N ALA A 376 -18.25 -22.08 -13.77
CA ALA A 376 -18.65 -22.62 -15.07
C ALA A 376 -17.73 -22.13 -16.20
N PHE A 377 -17.32 -20.86 -16.18
CA PHE A 377 -16.38 -20.33 -17.17
C PHE A 377 -14.98 -20.91 -17.02
N VAL A 378 -14.49 -21.01 -15.78
CA VAL A 378 -13.16 -21.54 -15.47
C VAL A 378 -13.08 -23.06 -15.67
N GLY A 379 -14.19 -23.77 -15.46
CA GLY A 379 -14.29 -25.21 -15.62
C GLY A 379 -13.84 -26.02 -14.39
N GLU A 380 -13.65 -25.37 -13.23
CA GLU A 380 -13.35 -26.03 -11.95
C GLU A 380 -14.00 -25.32 -10.76
N GLU A 381 -14.33 -26.09 -9.72
CA GLU A 381 -14.71 -25.55 -8.41
C GLU A 381 -13.46 -25.07 -7.66
N GLN A 382 -13.54 -23.88 -7.06
CA GLN A 382 -12.42 -23.27 -6.34
C GLN A 382 -12.80 -22.99 -4.88
N ASP A 383 -12.03 -23.56 -3.95
CA ASP A 383 -12.08 -23.25 -2.52
C ASP A 383 -11.09 -22.13 -2.20
N LEU A 384 -11.62 -20.92 -1.99
CA LEU A 384 -10.85 -19.72 -1.66
C LEU A 384 -10.11 -19.85 -0.32
N ARG A 385 -10.74 -20.41 0.72
CA ARG A 385 -10.13 -20.53 2.05
C ARG A 385 -8.96 -21.51 2.01
N ALA A 386 -9.14 -22.64 1.33
CA ALA A 386 -8.04 -23.57 1.10
C ALA A 386 -6.93 -22.95 0.23
N MET A 387 -7.28 -22.09 -0.74
CA MET A 387 -6.29 -21.35 -1.54
C MET A 387 -5.46 -20.39 -0.69
N ILE A 388 -6.11 -19.57 0.15
CA ILE A 388 -5.46 -18.64 1.09
C ILE A 388 -4.50 -19.39 2.00
N LEU A 389 -4.97 -20.48 2.62
CA LEU A 389 -4.14 -21.32 3.49
C LEU A 389 -2.89 -21.85 2.76
N ARG A 390 -3.09 -22.45 1.57
CA ARG A 390 -1.96 -22.94 0.75
C ARG A 390 -0.97 -21.84 0.39
N GLN A 391 -1.45 -20.63 0.07
CA GLN A 391 -0.55 -19.52 -0.30
C GLN A 391 0.18 -18.94 0.92
N LYS A 392 -0.46 -18.81 2.08
CA LYS A 392 0.21 -18.41 3.32
C LYS A 392 1.36 -19.36 3.66
N ARG A 393 1.12 -20.67 3.59
CA ARG A 393 2.16 -21.71 3.75
C ARG A 393 3.29 -21.54 2.73
N SER A 394 2.96 -21.46 1.45
CA SER A 394 3.94 -21.34 0.36
C SER A 394 4.82 -20.09 0.50
N ILE A 395 4.21 -18.92 0.75
CA ILE A 395 4.94 -17.65 0.91
C ILE A 395 5.87 -17.72 2.11
N PHE A 396 5.40 -18.23 3.25
CA PHE A 396 6.24 -18.31 4.45
C PHE A 396 7.41 -19.29 4.23
N GLN A 397 7.16 -20.44 3.62
CA GLN A 397 8.18 -21.46 3.39
C GLN A 397 9.18 -21.11 2.29
N ARG A 398 8.77 -20.41 1.24
CA ARG A 398 9.60 -20.18 0.04
C ARG A 398 10.16 -18.75 -0.05
N ASN A 399 9.32 -17.74 0.16
CA ASN A 399 9.69 -16.35 -0.03
C ASN A 399 10.34 -15.75 1.23
N LEU A 400 9.88 -16.22 2.40
CA LEU A 400 10.34 -15.78 3.73
C LEU A 400 11.09 -16.90 4.47
N ALA A 401 11.81 -17.75 3.74
CA ALA A 401 12.52 -18.91 4.29
C ALA A 401 13.61 -18.52 5.30
N GLY A 402 14.29 -17.38 5.07
CA GLY A 402 15.24 -16.80 6.01
C GLY A 402 14.59 -16.42 7.35
N GLU A 403 13.43 -15.76 7.29
CA GLU A 403 12.65 -15.40 8.48
C GLU A 403 12.14 -16.63 9.23
N LEU A 404 11.67 -17.67 8.53
CA LEU A 404 11.28 -18.94 9.12
C LEU A 404 12.45 -19.63 9.84
N SER A 405 13.64 -19.60 9.24
CA SER A 405 14.86 -20.16 9.84
C SER A 405 15.23 -19.43 11.14
N ALA A 406 15.16 -18.10 11.14
CA ALA A 406 15.40 -17.29 12.34
C ALA A 406 14.38 -17.57 13.46
N LEU A 407 13.09 -17.65 13.12
CA LEU A 407 12.02 -17.99 14.06
C LEU A 407 12.19 -19.39 14.67
N THR A 408 12.58 -20.36 13.84
CA THR A 408 12.84 -21.72 14.28
C THR A 408 13.99 -21.76 15.29
N ALA A 409 15.08 -21.03 15.03
CA ALA A 409 16.20 -20.93 15.96
C ALA A 409 15.80 -20.27 17.30
N LEU A 410 15.01 -19.20 17.26
CA LEU A 410 14.49 -18.54 18.47
C LEU A 410 13.61 -19.47 19.29
N ALA A 411 12.67 -20.18 18.65
CA ALA A 411 11.79 -21.13 19.33
C ALA A 411 12.56 -22.29 19.98
N LEU A 412 13.54 -22.86 19.28
CA LEU A 412 14.39 -23.93 19.81
C LEU A 412 15.27 -23.48 20.97
N SER A 413 15.74 -22.23 20.96
CA SER A 413 16.51 -21.65 22.07
C SER A 413 15.73 -21.66 23.39
N VAL A 414 14.42 -21.43 23.33
CA VAL A 414 13.52 -21.55 24.50
C VAL A 414 13.20 -23.02 24.77
N ALA A 415 12.83 -23.78 23.73
CA ALA A 415 12.41 -25.18 23.87
C ALA A 415 13.47 -26.07 24.53
N SER A 416 14.76 -25.85 24.23
CA SER A 416 15.89 -26.64 24.75
C SER A 416 16.07 -26.55 26.28
N ARG A 417 15.56 -25.49 26.91
CA ARG A 417 15.65 -25.26 28.36
C ARG A 417 14.60 -26.05 29.13
N GLY A 418 13.41 -26.23 28.54
CA GLY A 418 12.30 -26.95 29.14
C GLY A 418 12.45 -28.47 29.11
N LEU A 419 12.09 -29.16 30.21
CA LEU A 419 12.13 -30.63 30.28
C LEU A 419 11.19 -31.30 29.29
N ALA A 420 10.00 -30.72 29.07
CA ALA A 420 8.95 -31.28 28.22
C ALA A 420 9.09 -30.90 26.73
N THR A 421 9.94 -29.92 26.41
CA THR A 421 10.04 -29.30 25.07
C THR A 421 11.38 -29.54 24.40
N ARG A 422 12.38 -30.09 25.10
CA ARG A 422 13.74 -30.25 24.58
C ARG A 422 13.91 -31.27 23.46
N ASP A 423 12.96 -32.17 23.30
CA ASP A 423 12.95 -33.16 22.22
C ASP A 423 12.27 -32.63 20.95
N LEU A 424 11.75 -31.39 20.98
CA LEU A 424 11.17 -30.74 19.80
C LEU A 424 12.28 -30.42 18.79
N GLY A 425 12.20 -31.05 17.61
CA GLY A 425 13.18 -30.89 16.53
C GLY A 425 12.94 -29.67 15.63
N PRO A 426 13.95 -29.25 14.86
CA PRO A 426 13.87 -28.08 13.98
C PRO A 426 12.79 -28.18 12.90
N ASP A 427 12.65 -29.34 12.25
CA ASP A 427 11.64 -29.55 11.20
C ASP A 427 10.21 -29.39 11.74
N THR A 428 9.89 -30.11 12.82
CA THR A 428 8.56 -30.05 13.47
C THR A 428 8.26 -28.64 13.98
N MET A 429 9.26 -27.94 14.53
CA MET A 429 9.11 -26.55 14.98
C MET A 429 8.82 -25.60 13.81
N ALA A 430 9.57 -25.71 12.72
CA ALA A 430 9.35 -24.89 11.52
C ALA A 430 7.94 -25.09 10.95
N ARG A 431 7.47 -26.35 10.84
CA ARG A 431 6.10 -26.65 10.41
C ARG A 431 5.06 -26.07 11.38
N ALA A 432 5.24 -26.23 12.69
CA ALA A 432 4.32 -25.66 13.68
C ALA A 432 4.21 -24.12 13.59
N ILE A 433 5.34 -23.43 13.39
CA ILE A 433 5.37 -21.98 13.18
C ILE A 433 4.56 -21.59 11.93
N VAL A 434 4.75 -22.31 10.82
CA VAL A 434 4.03 -22.06 9.56
C VAL A 434 2.53 -22.27 9.74
N GLU A 435 2.12 -23.35 10.40
CA GLU A 435 0.69 -23.66 10.59
C GLU A 435 -0.03 -22.62 11.46
N VAL A 436 0.58 -22.21 12.58
CA VAL A 436 -0.01 -21.15 13.43
C VAL A 436 -0.07 -19.81 12.67
N ALA A 437 0.99 -19.44 11.94
CA ALA A 437 0.98 -18.20 11.15
C ALA A 437 -0.05 -18.24 10.01
N ALA A 438 -0.22 -19.39 9.35
CA ALA A 438 -1.18 -19.54 8.27
C ALA A 438 -2.64 -19.51 8.78
N ALA A 439 -2.87 -19.99 10.01
CA ALA A 439 -4.15 -19.95 10.70
C ALA A 439 -4.57 -18.58 11.22
N LEU A 440 -3.66 -17.60 11.32
CA LEU A 440 -4.03 -16.27 11.80
C LEU A 440 -5.01 -15.56 10.83
N PRO A 441 -6.15 -15.05 11.33
CA PRO A 441 -7.12 -14.30 10.54
C PRO A 441 -6.72 -12.81 10.36
N VAL A 442 -5.75 -12.33 11.14
CA VAL A 442 -5.25 -10.95 11.13
C VAL A 442 -3.83 -10.88 10.60
N TYR A 443 -3.38 -9.67 10.21
CA TYR A 443 -1.99 -9.44 9.77
C TYR A 443 -0.99 -9.80 10.88
N ARG A 444 -1.25 -9.40 12.12
CA ARG A 444 -0.41 -9.72 13.27
C ARG A 444 -1.14 -9.54 14.60
N THR A 445 -0.55 -10.11 15.66
CA THR A 445 -0.86 -9.79 17.05
C THR A 445 0.09 -8.70 17.58
N TYR A 446 -0.18 -8.18 18.79
CA TYR A 446 0.54 -7.04 19.36
C TYR A 446 0.89 -7.25 20.84
N VAL A 447 1.48 -8.40 21.09
CA VAL A 447 2.16 -8.77 22.32
C VAL A 447 3.47 -7.98 22.43
N SER A 448 3.75 -7.48 23.63
CA SER A 448 4.91 -6.64 23.91
C SER A 448 5.46 -6.88 25.33
N VAL A 449 6.42 -6.06 25.75
CA VAL A 449 6.92 -6.03 27.14
C VAL A 449 5.83 -5.68 28.16
N ASP A 450 4.75 -5.03 27.74
CA ASP A 450 3.60 -4.70 28.61
C ASP A 450 2.65 -5.90 28.82
N GLY A 451 2.93 -7.03 28.16
CA GLY A 451 2.13 -8.26 28.22
C GLY A 451 1.31 -8.53 26.96
N VAL A 452 0.35 -9.46 27.11
CA VAL A 452 -0.48 -9.98 26.02
C VAL A 452 -1.89 -9.37 26.12
N PRO A 453 -2.36 -8.61 25.12
CA PRO A 453 -3.74 -8.12 25.09
C PRO A 453 -4.75 -9.27 25.11
N ARG A 454 -5.85 -9.15 25.88
CA ARG A 454 -6.89 -10.19 25.98
C ARG A 454 -7.45 -10.63 24.64
N ARG A 455 -7.63 -9.68 23.71
CA ARG A 455 -8.08 -9.95 22.35
C ARG A 455 -7.09 -10.83 21.60
N ASP A 456 -5.80 -10.56 21.75
CA ASP A 456 -4.76 -11.31 21.05
C ASP A 456 -4.63 -12.72 21.62
N ILE A 457 -4.89 -12.93 22.92
CA ILE A 457 -5.01 -14.30 23.49
C ILE A 457 -6.06 -15.11 22.74
N ALA A 458 -7.27 -14.55 22.54
CA ALA A 458 -8.35 -15.25 21.85
C ALA A 458 -7.99 -15.56 20.38
N ILE A 459 -7.38 -14.60 19.68
CA ILE A 459 -6.90 -14.80 18.30
C ILE A 459 -5.82 -15.90 18.24
N ILE A 460 -4.88 -15.91 19.19
CA ILE A 460 -3.83 -16.93 19.26
C ILE A 460 -4.43 -18.30 19.55
N ASP A 461 -5.36 -18.40 20.51
CA ASP A 461 -6.00 -19.66 20.88
C ASP A 461 -6.80 -20.24 19.69
N GLU A 462 -7.58 -19.41 18.98
CA GLU A 462 -8.30 -19.83 17.78
C GLU A 462 -7.36 -20.31 16.65
N ALA A 463 -6.27 -19.57 16.40
CA ALA A 463 -5.28 -19.95 15.39
C ALA A 463 -4.56 -21.27 15.76
N VAL A 464 -4.25 -21.48 17.04
CA VAL A 464 -3.66 -22.73 17.55
C VAL A 464 -4.64 -23.89 17.41
N ASP A 465 -5.90 -23.71 17.79
CA ASP A 465 -6.94 -24.73 17.66
C ASP A 465 -7.14 -25.12 16.19
N LEU A 466 -7.23 -24.12 15.30
CA LEU A 466 -7.36 -24.35 13.87
C LEU A 466 -6.14 -25.07 13.28
N ALA A 467 -4.92 -24.66 13.64
CA ALA A 467 -3.69 -25.30 13.19
C ALA A 467 -3.61 -26.79 13.59
N MET A 468 -4.11 -27.17 14.77
CA MET A 468 -4.16 -28.56 15.22
C MET A 468 -5.12 -29.43 14.38
N THR A 469 -6.08 -28.85 13.66
CA THR A 469 -7.04 -29.60 12.83
C THR A 469 -6.46 -30.08 11.50
N TRP A 470 -5.41 -29.44 10.97
CA TRP A 470 -4.94 -29.62 9.59
C TRP A 470 -3.95 -30.78 9.38
N ARG A 471 -3.46 -31.40 10.45
CA ARG A 471 -2.57 -32.59 10.43
C ARG A 471 -1.28 -32.46 9.62
N GLU A 472 -0.81 -31.23 9.34
CA GLU A 472 0.52 -30.96 8.75
C GLU A 472 1.66 -31.15 9.77
N VAL A 473 1.32 -31.16 11.07
CA VAL A 473 2.20 -31.51 12.19
C VAL A 473 1.57 -32.71 12.89
N GLU A 474 2.37 -33.75 13.14
CA GLU A 474 1.89 -35.03 13.65
C GLU A 474 1.48 -35.00 15.13
N ALA A 475 1.98 -34.01 15.87
CA ALA A 475 1.83 -33.84 17.30
C ALA A 475 1.24 -32.46 17.61
N ASP A 476 0.40 -32.37 18.65
CA ASP A 476 -0.24 -31.12 19.05
C ASP A 476 0.74 -30.26 19.88
N GLU A 477 1.68 -30.89 20.58
CA GLU A 477 2.62 -30.26 21.52
C GLU A 477 3.50 -29.16 20.88
N PRO A 478 4.07 -29.31 19.67
CA PRO A 478 4.79 -28.24 18.98
C PRO A 478 3.92 -27.02 18.68
N ILE A 479 2.67 -27.22 18.23
CA ILE A 479 1.73 -26.13 17.92
C ILE A 479 1.32 -25.41 19.21
N GLN A 480 0.99 -26.17 20.25
CA GLN A 480 0.70 -25.63 21.59
C GLN A 480 1.89 -24.85 22.15
N PHE A 481 3.12 -25.31 21.92
CA PHE A 481 4.33 -24.59 22.32
C PHE A 481 4.47 -23.23 21.61
N ILE A 482 4.16 -23.15 20.32
CA ILE A 482 4.09 -21.85 19.63
C ILE A 482 3.05 -20.94 20.28
N GLY A 483 1.86 -21.48 20.59
CA GLY A 483 0.83 -20.75 21.34
C GLY A 483 1.33 -20.22 22.69
N ARG A 484 2.10 -21.02 23.44
CA ARG A 484 2.72 -20.59 24.71
C ARG A 484 3.77 -19.50 24.52
N LEU A 485 4.61 -19.59 23.48
CA LEU A 485 5.56 -18.53 23.13
C LEU A 485 4.83 -17.21 22.86
N LEU A 486 3.81 -17.23 22.00
CA LEU A 486 3.04 -16.04 21.64
C LEU A 486 2.28 -15.44 22.84
N LYS A 487 1.84 -16.28 23.79
CA LYS A 487 1.17 -15.85 25.02
C LYS A 487 2.13 -15.51 26.17
N LEU A 488 3.44 -15.58 25.96
CA LEU A 488 4.47 -15.39 27.00
C LEU A 488 4.21 -16.25 28.26
N ASP A 489 3.67 -17.46 28.08
CA ASP A 489 3.15 -18.32 29.15
C ASP A 489 4.28 -19.17 29.79
N PHE A 490 5.15 -18.48 30.54
CA PHE A 490 6.31 -19.05 31.23
C PHE A 490 6.51 -18.41 32.61
N GLU A 491 7.08 -19.16 33.55
CA GLU A 491 7.41 -18.67 34.88
C GLU A 491 8.85 -18.12 34.96
N ASP A 492 9.78 -18.69 34.18
CA ASP A 492 11.19 -18.29 34.18
C ASP A 492 11.43 -17.03 33.33
N GLY A 493 12.17 -16.07 33.88
CA GLY A 493 12.42 -14.79 33.23
C GLY A 493 13.24 -14.89 31.93
N ALA A 494 14.14 -15.85 31.82
CA ALA A 494 14.92 -16.05 30.59
C ALA A 494 14.05 -16.66 29.47
N ASP A 495 13.08 -17.50 29.83
CA ASP A 495 12.13 -18.09 28.89
C ASP A 495 11.11 -17.05 28.42
N ILE A 496 10.61 -16.19 29.32
CA ILE A 496 9.78 -15.03 28.94
C ILE A 496 10.54 -14.12 27.97
N ALA A 497 11.82 -13.82 28.23
CA ALA A 497 12.63 -12.98 27.35
C ALA A 497 12.82 -13.62 25.96
N GLY A 498 13.12 -14.92 25.91
CA GLY A 498 13.24 -15.65 24.64
C GLY A 498 11.92 -15.75 23.88
N ALA A 499 10.80 -15.97 24.60
CA ALA A 499 9.46 -15.96 24.03
C ALA A 499 9.09 -14.59 23.46
N LEU A 500 9.51 -13.49 24.11
CA LEU A 500 9.32 -12.14 23.61
C LEU A 500 10.12 -11.87 22.34
N ASP A 501 11.37 -12.34 22.24
CA ASP A 501 12.17 -12.21 21.02
C ASP A 501 11.56 -13.00 19.85
N PHE A 502 11.11 -14.24 20.11
CA PHE A 502 10.34 -15.03 19.13
C PHE A 502 9.08 -14.30 18.70
N THR A 503 8.26 -13.86 19.65
CA THR A 503 6.96 -13.22 19.38
C THR A 503 7.12 -11.91 18.62
N ARG A 504 8.12 -11.09 18.97
CA ARG A 504 8.45 -9.88 18.22
C ARG A 504 8.74 -10.20 16.76
N ARG A 505 9.65 -11.14 16.50
CA ARG A 505 10.01 -11.52 15.12
C ARG A 505 8.83 -12.15 14.37
N PHE A 506 8.01 -12.94 15.07
CA PHE A 506 6.84 -13.61 14.49
C PHE A 506 5.83 -12.55 14.02
N GLN A 507 5.49 -11.60 14.89
CA GLN A 507 4.56 -10.52 14.58
C GLN A 507 5.06 -9.57 13.48
N GLN A 508 6.38 -9.36 13.36
CA GLN A 508 6.99 -8.62 12.24
C GLN A 508 6.96 -9.39 10.91
N THR A 509 6.76 -10.71 10.95
CA THR A 509 6.80 -11.58 9.77
C THR A 509 5.39 -11.90 9.27
N THR A 510 4.41 -12.12 10.15
CA THR A 510 3.06 -12.56 9.74
C THR A 510 2.32 -11.53 8.90
N GLY A 511 2.57 -10.23 9.09
CA GLY A 511 2.01 -9.18 8.24
C GLY A 511 2.46 -9.31 6.78
N ALA A 512 3.74 -9.65 6.56
CA ALA A 512 4.29 -9.93 5.24
C ALA A 512 3.70 -11.21 4.63
N VAL A 513 3.51 -12.25 5.45
CA VAL A 513 2.84 -13.49 5.01
C VAL A 513 1.44 -13.20 4.51
N MET A 514 0.64 -12.44 5.27
CA MET A 514 -0.72 -12.06 4.88
C MET A 514 -0.71 -11.25 3.57
N ALA A 515 0.05 -10.15 3.51
CA ALA A 515 0.09 -9.27 2.35
C ALA A 515 0.53 -10.02 1.08
N LYS A 516 1.65 -10.76 1.14
CA LYS A 516 2.21 -11.43 -0.04
C LYS A 516 1.38 -12.64 -0.49
N ALA A 517 0.74 -13.35 0.44
CA ALA A 517 -0.10 -14.50 0.11
C ALA A 517 -1.48 -14.09 -0.38
N VAL A 518 -2.13 -13.13 0.27
CA VAL A 518 -3.50 -12.75 -0.04
C VAL A 518 -3.53 -11.66 -1.10
N GLU A 519 -2.99 -10.48 -0.77
CA GLU A 519 -3.07 -9.30 -1.64
C GLU A 519 -2.29 -9.43 -2.94
N ASP A 520 -1.09 -10.02 -2.87
CA ASP A 520 -0.17 -10.12 -4.01
C ASP A 520 -0.13 -11.54 -4.61
N THR A 521 -1.06 -12.43 -4.25
CA THR A 521 -1.17 -13.74 -4.93
C THR A 521 -2.62 -14.18 -5.09
N VAL A 522 -3.38 -14.37 -4.01
CA VAL A 522 -4.77 -14.86 -4.09
C VAL A 522 -5.68 -13.90 -4.86
N PHE A 523 -5.53 -12.59 -4.67
CA PHE A 523 -6.30 -11.57 -5.39
C PHE A 523 -6.08 -11.57 -6.91
N TYR A 524 -5.02 -12.21 -7.39
CA TYR A 524 -4.73 -12.39 -8.81
C TYR A 524 -5.05 -13.79 -9.33
N ARG A 525 -5.53 -14.70 -8.44
CA ARG A 525 -5.94 -16.08 -8.79
C ARG A 525 -7.44 -16.29 -8.68
N TYR A 526 -8.07 -15.73 -7.65
CA TYR A 526 -9.49 -15.89 -7.42
C TYR A 526 -10.25 -14.71 -8.01
N ASN A 527 -10.57 -14.80 -9.31
CA ASN A 527 -11.08 -13.67 -10.09
C ASN A 527 -12.61 -13.61 -10.14
N ARG A 528 -13.34 -14.29 -9.24
CA ARG A 528 -14.82 -14.33 -9.19
C ARG A 528 -15.43 -12.93 -9.42
N LEU A 529 -15.05 -11.99 -8.57
CA LEU A 529 -15.41 -10.57 -8.67
C LEU A 529 -14.21 -9.72 -8.22
N ILE A 530 -13.41 -9.22 -9.17
CA ILE A 530 -12.12 -8.57 -8.85
C ILE A 530 -12.26 -7.23 -8.13
N ALA A 531 -13.49 -6.72 -8.00
CA ALA A 531 -13.82 -5.53 -7.20
C ALA A 531 -13.62 -5.75 -5.69
N LEU A 532 -13.71 -7.01 -5.24
CA LEU A 532 -13.47 -7.43 -3.85
C LEU A 532 -12.00 -7.71 -3.56
N ASN A 533 -11.18 -7.85 -4.62
CA ASN A 533 -9.76 -8.15 -4.56
C ASN A 533 -8.97 -6.84 -4.38
N GLU A 534 -9.15 -6.20 -3.24
CA GLU A 534 -8.58 -4.89 -2.90
C GLU A 534 -7.83 -4.95 -1.57
N VAL A 535 -6.85 -4.06 -1.34
CA VAL A 535 -6.12 -3.97 -0.07
C VAL A 535 -7.11 -3.82 1.10
N GLY A 536 -7.09 -4.77 2.04
CA GLY A 536 -8.08 -4.87 3.14
C GLY A 536 -9.41 -5.52 2.78
N GLY A 537 -9.59 -5.96 1.53
CA GLY A 537 -10.75 -6.71 1.06
C GLY A 537 -10.69 -8.18 1.45
N GLU A 538 -11.87 -8.78 1.59
CA GLU A 538 -12.07 -10.19 1.95
C GLU A 538 -13.00 -10.81 0.91
N PRO A 539 -12.48 -11.46 -0.15
CA PRO A 539 -13.32 -11.92 -1.26
C PRO A 539 -14.32 -13.02 -0.90
N ASP A 540 -14.22 -13.65 0.28
CA ASP A 540 -15.24 -14.54 0.86
C ASP A 540 -16.34 -13.78 1.61
N HIS A 541 -16.17 -12.48 1.86
CA HIS A 541 -17.20 -11.58 2.35
C HIS A 541 -17.81 -10.87 1.12
N TYR A 542 -18.69 -11.56 0.39
CA TYR A 542 -19.16 -11.13 -0.93
C TYR A 542 -19.90 -9.79 -0.91
N GLY A 543 -20.88 -9.63 -0.01
CA GLY A 543 -21.65 -8.40 0.17
C GLY A 543 -22.39 -8.45 1.50
N THR A 544 -22.98 -7.32 1.92
CA THR A 544 -23.71 -7.22 3.20
C THR A 544 -25.00 -6.41 3.05
N ASP A 545 -25.79 -6.32 4.11
CA ASP A 545 -26.95 -5.44 4.14
C ASP A 545 -26.59 -3.99 4.52
N VAL A 546 -27.55 -3.08 4.40
CA VAL A 546 -27.40 -1.66 4.77
C VAL A 546 -27.15 -1.48 6.27
N GLY A 547 -27.64 -2.40 7.12
CA GLY A 547 -27.42 -2.37 8.56
C GLY A 547 -25.93 -2.54 8.90
N SER A 548 -25.28 -3.50 8.25
CA SER A 548 -23.84 -3.79 8.41
C SER A 548 -22.98 -2.58 8.04
N PHE A 549 -23.35 -1.84 6.99
CA PHE A 549 -22.70 -0.57 6.65
C PHE A 549 -22.85 0.47 7.78
N HIS A 550 -24.05 0.62 8.34
CA HIS A 550 -24.28 1.54 9.45
C HIS A 550 -23.52 1.15 10.72
N ASP A 551 -23.43 -0.15 11.02
CA ASP A 551 -22.65 -0.67 12.15
C ASP A 551 -21.15 -0.38 11.97
N ALA A 552 -20.61 -0.56 10.74
CA ALA A 552 -19.24 -0.19 10.42
C ALA A 552 -18.99 1.32 10.62
N MET A 553 -19.95 2.19 10.26
CA MET A 553 -19.84 3.64 10.50
C MET A 553 -19.90 3.99 12.00
N GLN A 554 -20.67 3.26 12.81
CA GLN A 554 -20.69 3.45 14.27
C GLN A 554 -19.36 3.02 14.91
N ILE A 555 -18.83 1.84 14.55
CA ILE A 555 -17.51 1.38 15.00
C ILE A 555 -16.45 2.42 14.67
N ARG A 556 -16.51 2.97 13.46
CA ARG A 556 -15.60 4.04 13.02
C ARG A 556 -15.71 5.30 13.88
N LEU A 557 -16.92 5.76 14.18
CA LEU A 557 -17.16 6.91 15.04
C LEU A 557 -16.60 6.68 16.47
N GLU A 558 -16.69 5.44 16.97
CA GLU A 558 -16.16 5.06 18.28
C GLU A 558 -14.63 4.99 18.31
N ASP A 559 -14.01 4.32 17.34
CA ASP A 559 -12.59 3.98 17.39
C ASP A 559 -11.67 5.03 16.76
N GLN A 560 -12.15 5.71 15.71
CA GLN A 560 -11.35 6.58 14.87
C GLN A 560 -12.18 7.68 14.20
N PRO A 561 -12.80 8.58 15.00
CA PRO A 561 -13.63 9.68 14.49
C PRO A 561 -12.86 10.68 13.61
N GLU A 562 -11.52 10.66 13.66
CA GLU A 562 -10.62 11.48 12.84
C GLU A 562 -9.78 10.64 11.85
N GLY A 563 -10.06 9.33 11.72
CA GLY A 563 -9.40 8.46 10.76
C GLY A 563 -9.75 8.83 9.32
N LEU A 564 -8.83 8.57 8.38
CA LEU A 564 -9.02 8.93 6.97
C LEU A 564 -10.01 7.98 6.28
N LEU A 565 -10.85 8.53 5.41
CA LEU A 565 -11.82 7.81 4.58
C LEU A 565 -11.27 7.68 3.17
N ALA A 566 -10.44 6.65 2.94
CA ALA A 566 -9.88 6.38 1.63
C ALA A 566 -10.88 5.66 0.74
N THR A 567 -10.94 6.07 -0.52
CA THR A 567 -11.59 5.32 -1.60
C THR A 567 -10.62 5.00 -2.73
N SER A 568 -9.48 5.68 -2.85
CA SER A 568 -8.38 5.31 -3.74
C SER A 568 -7.08 5.67 -3.03
N THR A 569 -6.02 4.91 -3.24
CA THR A 569 -4.67 5.23 -2.75
C THR A 569 -3.62 4.89 -3.81
N HIS A 570 -2.36 5.17 -3.52
CA HIS A 570 -1.25 4.77 -4.37
C HIS A 570 -0.96 3.25 -4.34
N ASP A 571 -1.63 2.50 -3.45
CA ASP A 571 -1.47 1.05 -3.30
C ASP A 571 -2.74 0.25 -3.58
N THR A 572 -3.89 0.92 -3.77
CA THR A 572 -5.12 0.22 -4.16
C THR A 572 -4.91 -0.49 -5.50
N LYS A 573 -5.40 -1.72 -5.59
CA LYS A 573 -5.26 -2.60 -6.76
C LYS A 573 -6.04 -2.07 -7.96
N ARG A 574 -7.04 -1.21 -7.75
CA ARG A 574 -7.80 -0.50 -8.80
C ARG A 574 -8.18 0.92 -8.34
N GLY A 575 -8.57 1.77 -9.28
CA GLY A 575 -9.15 3.08 -9.01
C GLY A 575 -10.57 2.97 -8.41
N GLU A 576 -11.01 4.03 -7.73
CA GLU A 576 -12.27 3.99 -6.97
C GLU A 576 -13.52 3.84 -7.86
N ASP A 577 -13.50 4.43 -9.05
CA ASP A 577 -14.62 4.40 -9.99
C ASP A 577 -14.59 3.15 -10.86
N ALA A 578 -13.40 2.58 -11.10
CA ALA A 578 -13.26 1.23 -11.63
C ALA A 578 -13.94 0.21 -10.72
N ARG A 579 -13.68 0.24 -9.40
CA ARG A 579 -14.36 -0.68 -8.46
C ARG A 579 -15.86 -0.41 -8.35
N ALA A 580 -16.27 0.87 -8.29
CA ALA A 580 -17.68 1.25 -8.27
C ALA A 580 -18.46 0.66 -9.47
N ARG A 581 -17.83 0.64 -10.65
CA ARG A 581 -18.35 -0.03 -11.85
C ARG A 581 -18.38 -1.54 -11.70
N LEU A 582 -17.32 -2.16 -11.21
CA LEU A 582 -17.26 -3.62 -11.11
C LEU A 582 -18.22 -4.21 -10.08
N TYR A 583 -18.58 -3.49 -9.01
CA TYR A 583 -19.61 -3.95 -8.06
C TYR A 583 -20.95 -4.27 -8.75
N THR A 584 -21.28 -3.57 -9.84
CA THR A 584 -22.53 -3.76 -10.59
C THR A 584 -22.64 -5.14 -11.26
N LEU A 585 -21.51 -5.83 -11.48
CA LEU A 585 -21.52 -7.20 -12.02
C LEU A 585 -22.24 -8.18 -11.08
N SER A 586 -22.22 -7.91 -9.78
CA SER A 586 -22.94 -8.72 -8.79
C SER A 586 -24.45 -8.67 -8.92
N GLU A 587 -25.01 -7.61 -9.54
CA GLU A 587 -26.45 -7.41 -9.68
C GLU A 587 -27.06 -8.23 -10.84
N ALA A 588 -26.23 -8.64 -11.80
CA ALA A 588 -26.66 -9.47 -12.94
C ALA A 588 -25.58 -10.48 -13.38
N PRO A 589 -25.22 -11.46 -12.52
CA PRO A 589 -24.14 -12.40 -12.82
C PRO A 589 -24.37 -13.22 -14.09
N GLU A 590 -25.61 -13.63 -14.34
CA GLU A 590 -25.98 -14.43 -15.51
C GLU A 590 -25.80 -13.63 -16.81
N ARG A 591 -26.22 -12.35 -16.81
CA ARG A 591 -26.00 -11.43 -17.94
C ARG A 591 -24.50 -11.26 -18.19
N TRP A 592 -23.71 -11.07 -17.14
CA TRP A 592 -22.26 -10.94 -17.28
C TRP A 592 -21.62 -12.22 -17.85
N ALA A 593 -22.05 -13.40 -17.36
CA ALA A 593 -21.56 -14.68 -17.84
C ALA A 593 -21.86 -14.91 -19.33
N GLU A 594 -23.08 -14.57 -19.78
CA GLU A 594 -23.47 -14.65 -21.19
C GLU A 594 -22.60 -13.75 -22.08
N LEU A 595 -22.35 -12.50 -21.65
CA LEU A 595 -21.48 -11.57 -22.37
C LEU A 595 -20.06 -12.10 -22.47
N VAL A 596 -19.48 -12.53 -21.34
CA VAL A 596 -18.12 -13.08 -21.30
C VAL A 596 -17.98 -14.35 -22.16
N ALA A 597 -18.98 -15.22 -22.18
CA ALA A 597 -18.97 -16.39 -23.07
C ALA A 597 -18.94 -15.99 -24.55
N GLY A 598 -19.72 -14.98 -24.93
CA GLY A 598 -19.68 -14.41 -26.29
C GLY A 598 -18.32 -13.81 -26.63
N PHE A 599 -17.76 -13.00 -25.73
CA PHE A 599 -16.45 -12.37 -25.86
C PHE A 599 -15.31 -13.40 -26.01
N ALA A 600 -15.30 -14.43 -25.16
CA ALA A 600 -14.34 -15.53 -25.22
C ALA A 600 -14.44 -16.31 -26.53
N GLN A 601 -15.65 -16.47 -27.07
CA GLN A 601 -15.85 -17.11 -28.37
C GLN A 601 -15.33 -16.24 -29.52
N THR A 602 -15.48 -14.91 -29.46
CA THR A 602 -14.94 -13.98 -30.47
C THR A 602 -13.41 -13.99 -30.47
N LEU A 603 -12.78 -14.07 -29.30
CA LEU A 603 -11.32 -14.02 -29.15
C LEU A 603 -10.66 -15.41 -29.14
N SER A 604 -11.39 -16.49 -29.46
CA SER A 604 -10.88 -17.86 -29.32
C SER A 604 -9.62 -18.14 -30.13
N ASP A 605 -9.51 -17.52 -31.32
CA ASP A 605 -8.35 -17.69 -32.21
C ASP A 605 -7.08 -17.02 -31.68
N HIS A 606 -7.21 -16.11 -30.72
CA HIS A 606 -6.10 -15.45 -30.03
C HIS A 606 -5.66 -16.19 -28.76
N ARG A 607 -6.41 -17.22 -28.32
CA ARG A 607 -6.03 -18.07 -27.20
C ARG A 607 -5.03 -19.12 -27.68
N LEU A 608 -3.76 -18.95 -27.31
CA LEU A 608 -2.68 -19.81 -27.80
C LEU A 608 -2.30 -20.88 -26.78
N ALA A 609 -2.15 -22.12 -27.24
CA ALA A 609 -1.51 -23.17 -26.45
C ALA A 609 0.01 -22.93 -26.42
N VAL A 610 0.55 -22.63 -25.24
CA VAL A 610 1.98 -22.33 -25.06
C VAL A 610 2.76 -23.56 -24.59
N GLU A 611 2.11 -24.45 -23.85
CA GLU A 611 2.63 -25.76 -23.42
C GLU A 611 1.49 -26.79 -23.39
N PRO A 612 1.78 -28.11 -23.33
CA PRO A 612 0.74 -29.13 -23.23
C PRO A 612 -0.16 -28.91 -22.00
N GLY A 613 -1.43 -28.55 -22.23
CA GLY A 613 -2.41 -28.29 -21.17
C GLY A 613 -2.39 -26.86 -20.61
N VAL A 614 -1.58 -25.94 -21.18
CA VAL A 614 -1.50 -24.54 -20.77
C VAL A 614 -1.82 -23.64 -21.96
N THR A 615 -2.88 -22.84 -21.82
CA THR A 615 -3.21 -21.77 -22.76
C THR A 615 -2.89 -20.41 -22.16
N SER A 616 -2.60 -19.43 -23.01
CA SER A 616 -2.48 -18.04 -22.59
C SER A 616 -3.51 -17.17 -23.35
N PRO A 617 -4.38 -16.43 -22.65
CA PRO A 617 -4.59 -16.50 -21.20
C PRO A 617 -5.13 -17.88 -20.75
N ASP A 618 -4.92 -18.25 -19.48
CA ASP A 618 -5.70 -19.31 -18.83
C ASP A 618 -7.10 -18.78 -18.43
N PRO A 619 -8.12 -19.63 -18.23
CA PRO A 619 -9.50 -19.19 -18.03
C PRO A 619 -9.71 -18.18 -16.90
N GLU A 620 -9.03 -18.35 -15.76
CA GLU A 620 -9.10 -17.40 -14.65
C GLU A 620 -8.54 -16.03 -15.02
N THR A 621 -7.41 -16.00 -15.75
CA THR A 621 -6.84 -14.75 -16.25
C THR A 621 -7.78 -14.09 -17.25
N GLU A 622 -8.36 -14.86 -18.18
CA GLU A 622 -9.28 -14.33 -19.19
C GLU A 622 -10.54 -13.70 -18.57
N TRP A 623 -11.18 -14.40 -17.61
CA TRP A 623 -12.32 -13.86 -16.86
C TRP A 623 -11.96 -12.56 -16.13
N GLY A 624 -10.79 -12.52 -15.49
CA GLY A 624 -10.26 -11.34 -14.82
C GLY A 624 -9.93 -10.20 -15.79
N LEU A 625 -9.49 -10.49 -17.02
CA LEU A 625 -9.19 -9.50 -18.05
C LEU A 625 -10.45 -8.80 -18.56
N TYR A 626 -11.56 -9.49 -18.75
CA TYR A 626 -12.81 -8.84 -19.16
C TYR A 626 -13.33 -7.87 -18.09
N GLN A 627 -13.22 -8.24 -16.81
CA GLN A 627 -13.51 -7.31 -15.71
C GLN A 627 -12.51 -6.14 -15.68
N SER A 628 -11.22 -6.40 -15.89
CA SER A 628 -10.20 -5.34 -15.92
C SER A 628 -10.39 -4.38 -17.08
N LEU A 629 -10.80 -4.90 -18.26
CA LEU A 629 -11.20 -4.10 -19.41
C LEU A 629 -12.40 -3.21 -19.04
N LEU A 630 -13.47 -3.79 -18.47
CA LEU A 630 -14.62 -3.01 -18.02
C LEU A 630 -14.21 -1.90 -17.03
N GLY A 631 -13.29 -2.18 -16.11
CA GLY A 631 -12.83 -1.22 -15.11
C GLY A 631 -11.95 -0.10 -15.66
N VAL A 632 -11.10 -0.37 -16.66
CA VAL A 632 -10.09 0.58 -17.16
C VAL A 632 -10.62 1.58 -18.20
N LEU A 633 -11.70 1.23 -18.91
CA LEU A 633 -12.28 2.09 -19.94
C LEU A 633 -12.83 3.40 -19.34
N PRO A 634 -12.44 4.59 -19.83
CA PRO A 634 -13.06 5.85 -19.43
C PRO A 634 -14.58 5.86 -19.65
N ALA A 635 -15.32 6.66 -18.88
CA ALA A 635 -16.78 6.75 -19.01
C ALA A 635 -17.24 7.34 -20.36
N ASP A 636 -16.37 8.14 -20.99
CA ASP A 636 -16.49 8.76 -22.30
C ASP A 636 -15.68 8.03 -23.39
N PHE A 637 -15.28 6.78 -23.15
CA PHE A 637 -14.53 5.98 -24.13
C PHE A 637 -15.22 5.93 -25.50
N ASP A 638 -14.44 6.17 -26.55
CA ASP A 638 -14.84 6.03 -27.94
C ASP A 638 -14.01 4.91 -28.60
N PRO A 639 -14.63 3.79 -29.00
CA PRO A 639 -13.97 2.73 -29.75
C PRO A 639 -13.29 3.19 -31.05
N ALA A 640 -13.73 4.30 -31.64
CA ALA A 640 -13.14 4.82 -32.87
C ALA A 640 -11.88 5.68 -32.64
N ASP A 641 -11.53 6.00 -31.39
CA ASP A 641 -10.33 6.77 -31.06
C ASP A 641 -9.11 5.83 -30.96
N ASP A 642 -8.32 5.78 -32.04
CA ASP A 642 -7.10 4.97 -32.13
C ASP A 642 -6.10 5.29 -31.00
N ALA A 643 -5.92 6.57 -30.66
CA ALA A 643 -4.93 6.98 -29.67
C ALA A 643 -5.33 6.53 -28.26
N LEU A 644 -6.61 6.68 -27.92
CA LEU A 644 -7.16 6.22 -26.65
C LEU A 644 -7.11 4.68 -26.53
N ARG A 645 -7.43 3.96 -27.62
CA ARG A 645 -7.31 2.50 -27.65
C ARG A 645 -5.87 2.03 -27.44
N ASP A 646 -4.91 2.65 -28.11
CA ASP A 646 -3.48 2.34 -27.97
C ASP A 646 -2.99 2.60 -26.53
N GLU A 647 -3.41 3.72 -25.91
CA GLU A 647 -3.10 4.02 -24.51
C GLU A 647 -3.64 2.92 -23.58
N ILE A 648 -4.91 2.55 -23.73
CA ILE A 648 -5.57 1.54 -22.90
C ILE A 648 -4.95 0.16 -23.12
N ALA A 649 -4.56 -0.18 -24.36
CA ALA A 649 -3.89 -1.44 -24.67
C ALA A 649 -2.55 -1.55 -23.95
N GLY A 650 -1.75 -0.48 -23.97
CA GLY A 650 -0.47 -0.42 -23.25
C GLY A 650 -0.65 -0.57 -21.73
N ARG A 651 -1.62 0.14 -21.16
CA ARG A 651 -1.95 0.08 -19.72
C ARG A 651 -2.42 -1.33 -19.32
N LEU A 652 -3.33 -1.91 -20.09
CA LEU A 652 -3.89 -3.23 -19.80
C LEU A 652 -2.86 -4.35 -20.00
N ALA A 653 -1.97 -4.25 -21.00
CA ALA A 653 -0.90 -5.22 -21.20
C ALA A 653 0.12 -5.22 -20.06
N ALA A 654 0.56 -4.03 -19.62
CA ALA A 654 1.45 -3.89 -18.47
C ALA A 654 0.82 -4.42 -17.18
N PHE A 655 -0.47 -4.14 -16.98
CA PHE A 655 -1.24 -4.73 -15.89
C PHE A 655 -1.34 -6.25 -15.99
N ALA A 656 -1.66 -6.80 -17.17
CA ALA A 656 -1.83 -8.23 -17.37
C ALA A 656 -0.54 -8.99 -17.04
N GLU A 657 0.62 -8.50 -17.51
CA GLU A 657 1.95 -9.03 -17.16
C GLU A 657 2.17 -9.04 -15.64
N LYS A 658 1.92 -7.90 -14.98
CA LYS A 658 2.03 -7.79 -13.51
C LYS A 658 1.08 -8.77 -12.81
N ALA A 659 -0.18 -8.83 -13.23
CA ALA A 659 -1.20 -9.68 -12.64
C ALA A 659 -0.82 -11.16 -12.69
N VAL A 660 -0.36 -11.68 -13.83
CA VAL A 660 0.02 -13.10 -13.95
C VAL A 660 1.33 -13.42 -13.23
N ARG A 661 2.26 -12.45 -13.13
CA ARG A 661 3.48 -12.59 -12.32
C ARG A 661 3.19 -12.56 -10.82
N GLU A 662 2.21 -11.77 -10.37
CA GLU A 662 1.74 -11.80 -8.98
C GLU A 662 0.93 -13.07 -8.70
N ALA A 663 0.14 -13.54 -9.65
CA ALA A 663 -0.54 -14.83 -9.54
C ALA A 663 0.45 -15.99 -9.38
N LYS A 664 1.70 -15.91 -9.86
CA LYS A 664 2.74 -16.94 -9.62
C LYS A 664 2.32 -18.36 -10.03
N ARG A 665 1.41 -18.49 -11.03
CA ARG A 665 0.89 -19.79 -11.49
C ARG A 665 1.71 -20.33 -12.66
N TRP A 666 1.82 -19.53 -13.72
CA TRP A 666 2.53 -19.88 -14.95
C TRP A 666 3.82 -19.09 -15.14
N THR A 667 3.87 -17.86 -14.60
CA THR A 667 5.04 -16.97 -14.64
C THR A 667 5.24 -16.31 -13.28
N SER A 668 6.42 -15.73 -13.04
CA SER A 668 6.73 -14.95 -11.84
C SER A 668 7.83 -13.93 -12.13
N TRP A 669 7.96 -12.91 -11.26
CA TRP A 669 9.07 -11.94 -11.33
C TRP A 669 10.47 -12.59 -11.36
N THR A 670 10.61 -13.78 -10.78
CA THR A 670 11.92 -14.44 -10.65
C THR A 670 12.21 -15.51 -11.68
N SER A 671 11.18 -15.94 -12.39
CA SER A 671 11.25 -16.93 -13.47
C SER A 671 10.16 -16.59 -14.49
N PRO A 672 10.37 -15.56 -15.33
CA PRO A 672 9.41 -15.19 -16.36
C PRO A 672 9.21 -16.31 -17.38
N ALA A 673 7.95 -16.58 -17.75
CA ALA A 673 7.59 -17.50 -18.81
C ALA A 673 7.29 -16.72 -20.10
N GLU A 674 8.33 -16.40 -20.86
CA GLU A 674 8.28 -15.48 -22.01
C GLU A 674 7.21 -15.86 -23.04
N ALA A 675 7.02 -17.16 -23.33
CA ALA A 675 6.01 -17.62 -24.28
C ALA A 675 4.57 -17.35 -23.79
N TYR A 676 4.30 -17.57 -22.50
CA TYR A 676 3.01 -17.29 -21.87
C TYR A 676 2.73 -15.79 -21.86
N GLU A 677 3.71 -14.98 -21.43
CA GLU A 677 3.59 -13.52 -21.33
C GLU A 677 3.41 -12.88 -22.72
N LYS A 678 4.14 -13.35 -23.73
CA LYS A 678 3.98 -12.86 -25.11
C LYS A 678 2.57 -13.17 -25.65
N ALA A 679 2.09 -14.41 -25.50
CA ALA A 679 0.76 -14.78 -25.96
C ALA A 679 -0.35 -13.98 -25.25
N LEU A 680 -0.16 -13.67 -23.96
CA LEU A 680 -1.05 -12.81 -23.19
C LEU A 680 -1.05 -11.36 -23.73
N ALA A 681 0.12 -10.81 -24.03
CA ALA A 681 0.23 -9.48 -24.62
C ALA A 681 -0.42 -9.41 -26.01
N ASP A 682 -0.23 -10.45 -26.84
CA ASP A 682 -0.88 -10.56 -28.16
C ASP A 682 -2.41 -10.64 -28.02
N PHE A 683 -2.93 -11.36 -27.01
CA PHE A 683 -4.36 -11.43 -26.71
C PHE A 683 -4.92 -10.07 -26.30
N VAL A 684 -4.25 -9.35 -25.41
CA VAL A 684 -4.64 -7.98 -25.01
C VAL A 684 -4.62 -7.02 -26.19
N ALA A 685 -3.61 -7.11 -27.06
CA ALA A 685 -3.55 -6.30 -28.28
C ALA A 685 -4.74 -6.60 -29.20
N ALA A 686 -5.14 -7.87 -29.36
CA ALA A 686 -6.30 -8.26 -30.15
C ALA A 686 -7.62 -7.70 -29.60
N MET A 687 -7.77 -7.57 -28.28
CA MET A 687 -8.95 -6.95 -27.66
C MET A 687 -9.17 -5.50 -28.08
N LEU A 688 -8.13 -4.78 -28.52
CA LEU A 688 -8.19 -3.34 -28.81
C LEU A 688 -7.74 -2.97 -30.23
N ALA A 689 -7.44 -3.96 -31.08
CA ALA A 689 -6.80 -3.75 -32.39
C ALA A 689 -7.64 -2.97 -33.41
N ASP A 690 -8.94 -3.25 -33.51
CA ASP A 690 -9.85 -2.58 -34.45
C ASP A 690 -10.95 -1.81 -33.70
N GLY A 691 -11.30 -0.64 -34.23
CA GLY A 691 -12.29 0.29 -33.68
C GLY A 691 -13.55 0.39 -34.56
N GLY A 692 -13.62 -0.39 -35.63
CA GLY A 692 -14.81 -0.49 -36.49
C GLY A 692 -16.04 -0.96 -35.70
N GLU A 693 -17.23 -0.66 -36.23
CA GLU A 693 -18.51 -1.00 -35.58
C GLU A 693 -18.69 -2.50 -35.30
N ASP A 694 -18.09 -3.36 -36.14
CA ASP A 694 -18.13 -4.82 -36.01
C ASP A 694 -16.97 -5.39 -35.15
N SER A 695 -16.12 -4.53 -34.58
CA SER A 695 -14.97 -4.96 -33.78
C SER A 695 -15.39 -5.51 -32.41
N PHE A 696 -14.51 -6.30 -31.81
CA PHE A 696 -14.70 -6.80 -30.43
C PHE A 696 -14.91 -5.65 -29.44
N ILE A 697 -14.07 -4.61 -29.47
CA ILE A 697 -14.14 -3.53 -28.48
C ILE A 697 -15.39 -2.66 -28.65
N ALA A 698 -15.83 -2.41 -29.88
CA ALA A 698 -17.08 -1.69 -30.12
C ALA A 698 -18.28 -2.46 -29.56
N HIS A 699 -18.33 -3.78 -29.81
CA HIS A 699 -19.37 -4.64 -29.25
C HIS A 699 -19.30 -4.73 -27.72
N PHE A 700 -18.10 -4.92 -27.15
CA PHE A 700 -17.88 -4.94 -25.70
C PHE A 700 -18.38 -3.64 -25.06
N TRP A 701 -17.99 -2.49 -25.61
CA TRP A 701 -18.38 -1.19 -25.09
C TRP A 701 -19.88 -0.94 -25.16
N GLN A 702 -20.52 -1.37 -26.24
CA GLN A 702 -21.97 -1.29 -26.42
C GLN A 702 -22.73 -2.09 -25.36
N GLU A 703 -22.36 -3.36 -25.16
CA GLU A 703 -23.02 -4.25 -24.21
C GLU A 703 -22.72 -3.90 -22.75
N ALA A 704 -21.55 -3.30 -22.49
CA ALA A 704 -21.12 -2.86 -21.17
C ALA A 704 -21.85 -1.60 -20.67
N GLN A 705 -22.57 -0.85 -21.53
CA GLN A 705 -23.11 0.47 -21.17
C GLN A 705 -23.97 0.50 -19.88
N PRO A 706 -24.84 -0.48 -19.60
CA PRO A 706 -25.60 -0.49 -18.35
C PRO A 706 -24.71 -0.53 -17.11
N PHE A 707 -23.65 -1.34 -17.13
CA PHE A 707 -22.67 -1.41 -16.04
C PHE A 707 -21.85 -0.11 -15.93
N VAL A 708 -21.54 0.54 -17.05
CA VAL A 708 -20.84 1.84 -17.07
C VAL A 708 -21.69 2.93 -16.42
N ALA A 709 -22.97 3.05 -16.78
CA ALA A 709 -23.90 4.02 -16.19
C ALA A 709 -24.17 3.72 -14.70
N ALA A 710 -24.45 2.46 -14.35
CA ALA A 710 -24.62 2.04 -12.96
C ALA A 710 -23.35 2.30 -12.13
N GLY A 711 -22.17 2.03 -12.69
CA GLY A 711 -20.89 2.31 -12.06
C GLY A 711 -20.65 3.78 -11.77
N ALA A 712 -21.02 4.65 -12.71
CA ALA A 712 -21.00 6.09 -12.49
C ALA A 712 -21.97 6.51 -11.38
N LEU A 713 -23.14 5.88 -11.28
CA LEU A 713 -24.08 6.14 -10.19
C LEU A 713 -23.54 5.69 -8.83
N ASN A 714 -22.93 4.51 -8.75
CA ASN A 714 -22.21 4.05 -7.56
C ASN A 714 -21.07 5.03 -7.18
N SER A 715 -20.39 5.60 -8.17
CA SER A 715 -19.31 6.59 -7.95
C SER A 715 -19.83 7.89 -7.32
N LEU A 716 -20.99 8.39 -7.78
CA LEU A 716 -21.65 9.56 -7.19
C LEU A 716 -22.18 9.26 -5.77
N SER A 717 -22.76 8.07 -5.58
CA SER A 717 -23.19 7.55 -4.28
C SER A 717 -22.02 7.52 -3.29
N GLN A 718 -20.91 6.90 -3.69
CA GLN A 718 -19.68 6.77 -2.90
C GLN A 718 -19.14 8.14 -2.50
N THR A 719 -19.12 9.08 -3.45
CA THR A 719 -18.68 10.45 -3.21
C THR A 719 -19.54 11.12 -2.14
N ALA A 720 -20.87 11.06 -2.24
CA ALA A 720 -21.77 11.66 -1.26
C ALA A 720 -21.63 11.02 0.14
N ILE A 721 -21.49 9.70 0.21
CA ILE A 721 -21.26 8.98 1.46
C ILE A 721 -19.92 9.41 2.08
N LYS A 722 -18.82 9.37 1.31
CA LYS A 722 -17.47 9.76 1.75
C LYS A 722 -17.46 11.17 2.37
N LEU A 723 -18.19 12.11 1.79
CA LEU A 723 -18.22 13.51 2.24
C LEU A 723 -18.86 13.72 3.62
N LEU A 724 -19.72 12.81 4.13
CA LEU A 724 -20.39 12.99 5.42
C LEU A 724 -20.28 11.80 6.38
N ALA A 725 -19.73 10.67 5.96
CA ALA A 725 -19.40 9.57 6.86
C ALA A 725 -18.51 10.02 8.04
N PRO A 726 -18.54 9.33 9.19
CA PRO A 726 -17.62 9.56 10.30
C PRO A 726 -16.15 9.43 9.85
N GLY A 727 -15.28 10.38 10.25
CA GLY A 727 -13.91 10.46 9.75
C GLY A 727 -13.65 11.65 8.82
N VAL A 728 -12.48 11.61 8.19
CA VAL A 728 -11.93 12.68 7.34
C VAL A 728 -11.84 12.18 5.89
N PRO A 729 -12.57 12.74 4.93
CA PRO A 729 -12.45 12.40 3.51
C PRO A 729 -10.99 12.53 3.04
N ASP A 730 -10.46 11.45 2.47
CA ASP A 730 -9.18 11.47 1.76
C ASP A 730 -9.43 11.42 0.25
N ILE A 731 -8.83 12.37 -0.47
CA ILE A 731 -8.92 12.50 -1.92
C ILE A 731 -7.56 12.18 -2.49
N TYR A 732 -7.44 11.05 -3.19
CA TYR A 732 -6.24 10.74 -3.94
C TYR A 732 -6.14 11.64 -5.17
N GLN A 733 -4.93 11.95 -5.62
CA GLN A 733 -4.73 12.95 -6.65
C GLN A 733 -5.56 12.68 -7.91
N GLY A 734 -6.48 13.59 -8.23
CA GLY A 734 -7.34 13.51 -9.40
C GLY A 734 -8.65 12.75 -9.19
N THR A 735 -8.92 12.16 -8.02
CA THR A 735 -10.14 11.37 -7.79
C THR A 735 -11.36 12.20 -7.39
N GLU A 736 -11.23 13.52 -7.35
CA GLU A 736 -12.40 14.40 -7.46
C GLU A 736 -13.12 14.23 -8.81
N PHE A 737 -12.44 13.71 -9.84
CA PHE A 737 -13.03 13.19 -11.08
C PHE A 737 -13.03 11.65 -11.08
N TYR A 738 -13.43 11.02 -12.18
CA TYR A 738 -13.36 9.58 -12.31
C TYR A 738 -11.91 9.08 -12.38
N ASP A 739 -11.65 7.99 -11.65
CA ASP A 739 -10.41 7.25 -11.54
C ASP A 739 -10.63 5.79 -11.99
N PHE A 740 -10.23 5.54 -13.24
CA PHE A 740 -10.23 4.22 -13.89
C PHE A 740 -8.81 3.63 -13.95
N SER A 741 -7.99 3.92 -12.94
CA SER A 741 -6.64 3.38 -12.86
C SER A 741 -6.62 1.90 -12.50
N LEU A 742 -5.60 1.20 -12.95
CA LEU A 742 -5.21 -0.15 -12.51
C LEU A 742 -4.20 -0.03 -11.35
N VAL A 743 -3.66 -1.15 -10.89
CA VAL A 743 -2.65 -1.17 -9.81
C VAL A 743 -1.39 -0.41 -10.21
N ASP A 744 -0.64 0.09 -9.22
CA ASP A 744 0.72 0.64 -9.36
C ASP A 744 1.55 -0.09 -10.44
N PRO A 745 2.18 0.61 -11.40
CA PRO A 745 2.32 2.07 -11.50
C PRO A 745 1.19 2.82 -12.21
N ASP A 746 0.12 2.16 -12.65
CA ASP A 746 -0.95 2.84 -13.41
C ASP A 746 -1.71 3.88 -12.58
N ASN A 747 -1.89 3.65 -11.28
CA ASN A 747 -2.47 4.61 -10.34
C ASN A 747 -1.51 5.77 -9.95
N ARG A 748 -0.30 5.83 -10.53
CA ARG A 748 0.69 6.91 -10.30
C ARG A 748 0.88 7.82 -11.50
N ARG A 749 0.05 7.68 -12.55
CA ARG A 749 0.06 8.54 -13.73
C ARG A 749 -0.12 10.01 -13.34
N THR A 750 0.43 10.89 -14.19
CA THR A 750 0.34 12.34 -14.01
C THR A 750 -1.10 12.84 -14.13
N VAL A 751 -1.46 13.81 -13.30
CA VAL A 751 -2.79 14.43 -13.28
C VAL A 751 -2.75 15.79 -13.97
N ASP A 752 -3.65 16.04 -14.92
CA ASP A 752 -3.82 17.36 -15.54
C ASP A 752 -4.61 18.31 -14.62
N PHE A 753 -3.89 18.96 -13.70
CA PHE A 753 -4.47 19.95 -12.79
C PHE A 753 -4.92 21.24 -13.47
N ALA A 754 -4.35 21.59 -14.64
CA ALA A 754 -4.73 22.80 -15.35
C ALA A 754 -6.16 22.69 -15.85
N ALA A 755 -6.49 21.59 -16.54
CA ALA A 755 -7.86 21.30 -17.01
C ALA A 755 -8.86 21.25 -15.85
N ARG A 756 -8.48 20.64 -14.72
CA ARG A 756 -9.35 20.50 -13.53
C ARG A 756 -9.63 21.83 -12.85
N SER A 757 -8.65 22.73 -12.81
CA SER A 757 -8.79 24.05 -12.19
C SER A 757 -9.82 24.94 -12.89
N GLU A 758 -9.95 24.80 -14.22
CA GLU A 758 -10.95 25.51 -15.03
C GLU A 758 -12.40 25.11 -14.69
N VAL A 759 -12.60 23.88 -14.19
CA VAL A 759 -13.93 23.32 -13.89
C VAL A 759 -14.41 23.72 -12.50
N ILE A 760 -13.59 23.55 -11.45
CA ILE A 760 -13.97 23.63 -10.03
C ILE A 760 -14.44 25.04 -9.59
N GLY A 761 -14.36 26.06 -10.46
CA GLY A 761 -14.80 27.44 -10.17
C GLY A 761 -16.15 27.87 -10.74
N LYS A 762 -16.83 27.02 -11.50
CA LYS A 762 -18.07 27.41 -12.16
C LYS A 762 -19.26 27.30 -11.20
N THR A 763 -19.98 28.40 -10.98
CA THR A 763 -21.23 28.45 -10.22
C THR A 763 -22.43 28.29 -11.16
N ARG A 764 -22.74 27.05 -11.55
CA ARG A 764 -24.01 26.65 -12.18
C ARG A 764 -24.76 25.65 -11.27
N ASN A 765 -26.02 25.33 -11.55
CA ASN A 765 -26.69 24.25 -10.81
C ASN A 765 -25.97 22.91 -11.09
N LEU A 766 -25.73 22.07 -10.09
CA LEU A 766 -25.09 20.76 -10.33
C LEU A 766 -26.00 19.80 -11.12
N ALA A 767 -27.32 19.96 -11.04
CA ALA A 767 -28.26 19.17 -11.83
C ALA A 767 -28.02 19.32 -13.34
N GLU A 768 -27.52 20.47 -13.80
CA GLU A 768 -27.16 20.71 -15.20
C GLU A 768 -25.92 19.92 -15.65
N ASP A 769 -25.08 19.46 -14.71
CA ASP A 769 -23.93 18.60 -15.05
C ASP A 769 -24.36 17.15 -15.32
N LEU A 770 -25.60 16.77 -14.97
CA LEU A 770 -26.06 15.38 -15.11
C LEU A 770 -26.08 14.94 -16.58
N GLU A 771 -26.41 15.85 -17.51
CA GLU A 771 -26.40 15.57 -18.96
C GLU A 771 -25.00 15.18 -19.47
N ASP A 772 -23.95 15.73 -18.83
CA ASP A 772 -22.53 15.51 -19.17
C ASP A 772 -21.82 14.70 -18.08
N TRP A 773 -22.53 13.74 -17.47
CA TRP A 773 -21.99 12.96 -16.35
C TRP A 773 -20.69 12.23 -16.71
N ARG A 774 -20.51 11.82 -17.97
CA ARG A 774 -19.34 11.07 -18.46
C ARG A 774 -18.02 11.83 -18.27
N SER A 775 -18.05 13.16 -18.33
CA SER A 775 -16.87 14.01 -18.10
C SER A 775 -16.31 13.94 -16.67
N GLY A 776 -17.09 13.44 -15.70
CA GLY A 776 -16.73 13.47 -14.28
C GLY A 776 -16.87 14.86 -13.62
N VAL A 777 -17.27 15.89 -14.36
CA VAL A 777 -17.46 17.27 -13.84
C VAL A 777 -18.48 17.29 -12.69
N LEU A 778 -19.56 16.53 -12.80
CA LEU A 778 -20.57 16.40 -11.75
C LEU A 778 -19.93 15.90 -10.43
N LYS A 779 -19.11 14.84 -10.49
CA LYS A 779 -18.41 14.26 -9.33
C LYS A 779 -17.47 15.30 -8.68
N ALA A 780 -16.73 16.05 -9.50
CA ALA A 780 -15.78 17.06 -9.03
C ALA A 780 -16.48 18.21 -8.31
N ARG A 781 -17.60 18.69 -8.87
CA ARG A 781 -18.38 19.76 -8.28
C ARG A 781 -19.15 19.29 -7.04
N MET A 782 -19.61 18.04 -7.01
CA MET A 782 -20.19 17.43 -5.80
C MET A 782 -19.16 17.34 -4.67
N THR A 783 -17.92 16.94 -5.00
CA THR A 783 -16.79 16.91 -4.06
C THR A 783 -16.57 18.31 -3.47
N ALA A 784 -16.42 19.32 -4.33
CA ALA A 784 -16.23 20.71 -3.88
C ALA A 784 -17.38 21.22 -3.00
N ALA A 785 -18.64 20.96 -3.39
CA ALA A 785 -19.82 21.37 -2.64
C ALA A 785 -19.91 20.70 -1.26
N GLY A 786 -19.62 19.40 -1.18
CA GLY A 786 -19.60 18.67 0.09
C GLY A 786 -18.47 19.10 1.01
N LEU A 787 -17.26 19.34 0.47
CA LEU A 787 -16.15 19.86 1.26
C LEU A 787 -16.42 21.27 1.78
N ALA A 788 -17.06 22.13 0.97
CA ALA A 788 -17.53 23.43 1.42
C ALA A 788 -18.54 23.30 2.57
N LEU A 789 -19.49 22.36 2.48
CA LEU A 789 -20.44 22.09 3.57
C LEU A 789 -19.72 21.66 4.84
N ARG A 790 -18.75 20.73 4.77
CA ARG A 790 -17.97 20.30 5.94
C ARG A 790 -17.19 21.46 6.57
N ALA A 791 -16.64 22.35 5.74
CA ALA A 791 -15.91 23.53 6.20
C ALA A 791 -16.84 24.55 6.90
N GLU A 792 -18.10 24.66 6.45
CA GLU A 792 -19.15 25.52 7.03
C GLU A 792 -19.78 24.92 8.31
N MET A 793 -19.99 23.60 8.32
CA MET A 793 -20.64 22.84 9.39
C MET A 793 -19.63 21.98 10.16
N ARG A 794 -18.56 22.60 10.67
CA ARG A 794 -17.46 21.88 11.34
C ARG A 794 -17.92 21.08 12.57
N ASP A 795 -19.00 21.52 13.19
CA ASP A 795 -19.67 20.83 14.30
C ASP A 795 -20.28 19.47 13.92
N LEU A 796 -20.30 19.12 12.62
CA LEU A 796 -20.70 17.80 12.11
C LEU A 796 -19.50 16.86 11.85
N SER A 797 -18.27 17.32 12.07
CA SER A 797 -17.05 16.52 11.93
C SER A 797 -16.71 15.79 13.24
N GLY A 798 -15.70 14.92 13.22
CA GLY A 798 -15.23 14.21 14.41
C GLY A 798 -16.34 13.39 15.06
N THR A 799 -16.57 13.62 16.36
CA THR A 799 -17.48 12.86 17.22
C THR A 799 -18.97 13.23 17.08
N ALA A 800 -19.35 14.08 16.11
CA ALA A 800 -20.75 14.39 15.86
C ALA A 800 -21.57 13.12 15.58
N ALA A 801 -22.78 13.06 16.15
CA ALA A 801 -23.60 11.86 16.16
C ALA A 801 -23.90 11.36 14.74
N TYR A 802 -23.71 10.06 14.52
CA TYR A 802 -24.14 9.36 13.31
C TYR A 802 -25.52 8.72 13.55
N VAL A 803 -26.49 9.07 12.72
CA VAL A 803 -27.88 8.61 12.84
C VAL A 803 -28.25 7.84 11.57
N PRO A 804 -28.31 6.50 11.61
CA PRO A 804 -28.81 5.72 10.48
C PRO A 804 -30.29 5.99 10.25
N LEU A 805 -30.74 6.03 9.00
CA LEU A 805 -32.12 6.36 8.64
C LEU A 805 -32.75 5.23 7.82
N ALA A 806 -33.92 4.77 8.28
CA ALA A 806 -34.65 3.70 7.62
C ALA A 806 -35.44 4.23 6.42
N ALA A 807 -35.26 3.56 5.28
CA ALA A 807 -36.10 3.74 4.10
C ALA A 807 -37.31 2.80 4.11
N SER A 808 -38.38 3.17 3.43
CA SER A 808 -39.60 2.38 3.28
C SER A 808 -40.20 2.61 1.89
N GLY A 809 -40.95 1.64 1.38
CA GLY A 809 -41.59 1.72 0.06
C GLY A 809 -40.90 0.87 -1.02
N PRO A 810 -41.36 0.98 -2.29
CA PRO A 810 -40.99 0.04 -3.36
C PRO A 810 -39.50 -0.07 -3.66
N ARG A 811 -38.73 1.03 -3.49
CA ARG A 811 -37.29 1.08 -3.75
C ARG A 811 -36.42 1.21 -2.49
N ALA A 812 -36.95 0.85 -1.32
CA ALA A 812 -36.20 0.96 -0.06
C ALA A 812 -34.87 0.18 -0.06
N GLY A 813 -34.77 -0.93 -0.79
CA GLY A 813 -33.53 -1.70 -0.93
C GLY A 813 -32.44 -1.02 -1.79
N HIS A 814 -32.80 -0.01 -2.57
CA HIS A 814 -31.91 0.70 -3.49
C HIS A 814 -31.36 2.02 -2.93
N VAL A 815 -31.55 2.29 -1.64
CA VAL A 815 -31.10 3.54 -1.01
C VAL A 815 -30.46 3.27 0.33
N VAL A 816 -29.39 4.01 0.62
CA VAL A 816 -28.82 4.17 1.95
C VAL A 816 -28.99 5.62 2.38
N ALA A 817 -29.38 5.83 3.65
CA ALA A 817 -29.54 7.16 4.19
C ALA A 817 -29.03 7.24 5.63
N PHE A 818 -28.36 8.35 5.95
CA PHE A 818 -27.90 8.65 7.30
C PHE A 818 -27.77 10.15 7.51
N ALA A 819 -27.74 10.58 8.76
CA ALA A 819 -27.49 11.96 9.13
C ALA A 819 -26.30 12.10 10.09
N ARG A 820 -25.59 13.22 9.96
CA ARG A 820 -24.68 13.75 10.98
C ARG A 820 -25.38 14.85 11.74
N LYS A 821 -25.36 14.78 13.07
CA LYS A 821 -26.03 15.76 13.94
C LYS A 821 -25.03 16.35 14.94
N GLY A 822 -24.90 17.67 14.90
CA GLY A 822 -24.07 18.44 15.82
C GLY A 822 -24.79 18.72 17.13
N GLU A 823 -24.02 19.03 18.18
CA GLU A 823 -24.55 19.36 19.51
C GLU A 823 -25.40 20.65 19.51
N ASN A 824 -25.08 21.59 18.63
CA ASN A 824 -25.84 22.83 18.41
C ASN A 824 -27.20 22.59 17.72
N GLY A 825 -27.51 21.33 17.40
CA GLY A 825 -28.72 20.92 16.72
C GLY A 825 -28.68 21.05 15.21
N ARG A 826 -27.65 21.60 14.56
CA ARG A 826 -27.51 21.54 13.09
C ARG A 826 -27.35 20.09 12.63
N ALA A 827 -27.77 19.80 11.41
CA ALA A 827 -27.62 18.46 10.84
C ALA A 827 -27.40 18.51 9.33
N ALA A 828 -26.74 17.48 8.83
CA ALA A 828 -26.66 17.18 7.40
C ALA A 828 -27.02 15.70 7.18
N LEU A 829 -27.67 15.41 6.06
CA LEU A 829 -28.22 14.09 5.73
C LEU A 829 -27.76 13.71 4.33
N VAL A 830 -27.36 12.44 4.16
CA VAL A 830 -27.04 11.83 2.88
C VAL A 830 -28.20 10.91 2.47
N VAL A 831 -28.62 11.02 1.21
CA VAL A 831 -29.44 10.02 0.52
C VAL A 831 -28.66 9.58 -0.71
N ALA A 832 -28.24 8.31 -0.74
CA ALA A 832 -27.40 7.80 -1.80
C ALA A 832 -27.93 6.45 -2.32
N PRO A 833 -27.91 6.22 -3.64
CA PRO A 833 -28.41 4.98 -4.21
C PRO A 833 -27.42 3.84 -4.01
N ARG A 834 -27.93 2.60 -4.02
CA ARG A 834 -27.16 1.35 -4.04
C ARG A 834 -27.88 0.34 -4.93
N LEU A 835 -27.18 -0.70 -5.36
CA LEU A 835 -27.70 -1.67 -6.33
C LEU A 835 -28.28 -0.93 -7.54
N THR A 836 -27.39 -0.23 -8.22
CA THR A 836 -27.72 0.83 -9.18
C THR A 836 -28.07 0.30 -10.57
N LEU A 837 -27.71 -0.93 -10.91
CA LEU A 837 -27.99 -1.50 -12.23
C LEU A 837 -29.50 -1.54 -12.49
N GLY A 838 -30.28 -1.94 -11.49
CA GLY A 838 -31.75 -1.93 -11.59
C GLY A 838 -32.38 -0.53 -11.69
N LEU A 839 -31.67 0.53 -11.25
CA LEU A 839 -32.15 1.91 -11.29
C LEU A 839 -31.94 2.56 -12.65
N VAL A 840 -30.86 2.22 -13.35
CA VAL A 840 -30.58 2.71 -14.71
C VAL A 840 -31.21 1.84 -15.79
N GLY A 841 -31.52 0.57 -15.48
CA GLY A 841 -32.06 -0.40 -16.44
C GLY A 841 -31.09 -0.64 -17.60
N ASP A 842 -31.61 -0.79 -18.82
CA ASP A 842 -30.77 -0.80 -20.04
C ASP A 842 -30.40 0.62 -20.53
N GLY A 843 -30.69 1.65 -19.72
CA GLY A 843 -30.41 3.04 -20.03
C GLY A 843 -28.91 3.35 -20.03
N ARG A 844 -28.51 4.30 -20.88
CA ARG A 844 -27.13 4.85 -20.96
C ARG A 844 -26.98 6.19 -20.25
N ASP A 845 -28.00 6.59 -19.49
CA ASP A 845 -28.16 7.92 -18.91
C ASP A 845 -28.55 7.81 -17.44
N LEU A 846 -27.88 8.60 -16.59
CA LEU A 846 -28.13 8.67 -15.16
C LEU A 846 -29.47 9.34 -14.84
N ALA A 847 -30.06 10.09 -15.77
CA ALA A 847 -31.38 10.70 -15.60
C ALA A 847 -32.47 9.66 -15.28
N ALA A 848 -32.34 8.42 -15.77
CA ALA A 848 -33.27 7.33 -15.44
C ALA A 848 -33.38 7.09 -13.93
N ALA A 849 -32.28 7.24 -13.19
CA ALA A 849 -32.21 7.01 -11.76
C ALA A 849 -32.83 8.14 -10.91
N THR A 850 -33.26 9.25 -11.51
CA THR A 850 -33.97 10.35 -10.84
C THR A 850 -35.48 10.08 -10.69
N THR A 851 -36.00 9.08 -11.40
CA THR A 851 -37.45 8.77 -11.48
C THR A 851 -37.76 7.41 -10.86
N GLY A 852 -39.04 7.14 -10.56
CA GLY A 852 -39.49 5.83 -10.05
C GLY A 852 -39.35 5.67 -8.52
N TRP A 853 -39.09 6.76 -7.81
CA TRP A 853 -39.00 6.80 -6.35
C TRP A 853 -40.36 7.06 -5.67
N GLU A 854 -41.45 7.19 -6.44
CA GLU A 854 -42.78 7.47 -5.92
C GLU A 854 -43.20 6.44 -4.86
N GLY A 855 -43.60 6.93 -3.69
CA GLY A 855 -43.98 6.09 -2.55
C GLY A 855 -42.80 5.49 -1.78
N THR A 856 -41.55 5.81 -2.14
CA THR A 856 -40.36 5.48 -1.36
C THR A 856 -39.97 6.67 -0.49
N THR A 857 -39.77 6.44 0.80
CA THR A 857 -39.55 7.50 1.79
C THR A 857 -38.46 7.15 2.79
N VAL A 858 -37.88 8.17 3.43
CA VAL A 858 -36.93 8.04 4.54
C VAL A 858 -37.52 8.64 5.80
N THR A 859 -37.64 7.84 6.86
CA THR A 859 -38.22 8.29 8.13
C THR A 859 -37.20 9.09 8.94
N LEU A 860 -37.59 10.27 9.44
CA LEU A 860 -36.73 11.09 10.29
C LEU A 860 -37.10 10.93 11.77
N PRO A 861 -36.13 10.63 12.66
CA PRO A 861 -36.39 10.58 14.10
C PRO A 861 -36.71 11.97 14.67
N GLU A 862 -37.34 12.03 15.84
CA GLU A 862 -37.82 13.27 16.50
C GLU A 862 -36.77 14.40 16.54
N GLY A 863 -35.49 14.07 16.73
CA GLY A 863 -34.40 15.05 16.77
C GLY A 863 -34.00 15.67 15.42
N LEU A 864 -34.52 15.15 14.30
CA LEU A 864 -34.29 15.58 12.92
C LEU A 864 -35.58 15.99 12.20
N ALA A 865 -36.75 15.53 12.66
CA ALA A 865 -38.05 15.86 12.10
C ALA A 865 -38.39 17.35 12.25
N THR A 866 -39.27 17.84 11.37
CA THR A 866 -39.84 19.19 11.32
C THR A 866 -38.82 20.29 11.08
N ARG A 867 -37.73 19.96 10.38
CA ARG A 867 -36.66 20.91 10.04
C ARG A 867 -36.81 21.40 8.61
N GLY A 868 -36.35 22.63 8.38
CA GLY A 868 -36.10 23.13 7.02
C GLY A 868 -34.83 22.51 6.48
N TRP A 869 -34.94 21.77 5.38
CA TRP A 869 -33.79 21.17 4.70
C TRP A 869 -33.52 21.90 3.40
N ARG A 870 -32.24 22.07 3.07
CA ARG A 870 -31.80 22.55 1.76
C ARG A 870 -30.92 21.49 1.12
N ASN A 871 -31.23 21.10 -0.11
CA ASN A 871 -30.33 20.30 -0.93
C ASN A 871 -29.13 21.16 -1.33
N ILE A 872 -27.92 20.75 -0.96
CA ILE A 872 -26.72 21.57 -1.18
C ILE A 872 -26.29 21.61 -2.65
N PHE A 873 -26.75 20.65 -3.46
CA PHE A 873 -26.41 20.54 -4.87
C PHE A 873 -27.35 21.35 -5.77
N THR A 874 -28.65 21.37 -5.44
CA THR A 874 -29.68 22.07 -6.23
C THR A 874 -30.13 23.40 -5.62
N GLY A 875 -29.93 23.60 -4.31
CA GLY A 875 -30.42 24.75 -3.55
C GLY A 875 -31.90 24.67 -3.17
N GLU A 876 -32.62 23.63 -3.58
CA GLU A 876 -34.05 23.46 -3.26
C GLU A 876 -34.29 23.24 -1.77
N ALA A 877 -35.38 23.80 -1.26
CA ALA A 877 -35.79 23.67 0.13
C ALA A 877 -36.92 22.62 0.28
N PHE A 878 -36.84 21.80 1.32
CA PHE A 878 -37.78 20.73 1.63
C PHE A 878 -38.29 20.86 3.07
N ASP A 879 -39.58 20.60 3.25
CA ASP A 879 -40.22 20.39 4.56
C ASP A 879 -40.48 18.90 4.72
N ASP A 880 -39.87 18.29 5.74
CA ASP A 880 -39.90 16.84 5.93
C ASP A 880 -41.23 16.34 6.54
N ARG A 881 -41.95 17.13 7.34
CA ARG A 881 -43.10 16.65 8.14
C ARG A 881 -42.89 15.28 8.84
N GLY A 882 -41.66 14.95 9.22
CA GLY A 882 -41.21 13.69 9.82
C GLY A 882 -40.72 12.62 8.83
N MET A 883 -40.82 12.84 7.52
CA MET A 883 -40.51 11.86 6.49
C MET A 883 -40.12 12.50 5.15
N LEU A 884 -38.96 12.14 4.60
CA LEU A 884 -38.52 12.64 3.29
C LEU A 884 -39.10 11.78 2.16
N ASP A 885 -39.76 12.41 1.20
CA ASP A 885 -40.21 11.79 -0.05
C ASP A 885 -39.06 11.75 -1.06
N LEU A 886 -38.59 10.55 -1.41
CA LEU A 886 -37.45 10.40 -2.32
C LEU A 886 -37.78 10.77 -3.77
N GLY A 887 -39.06 10.69 -4.17
CA GLY A 887 -39.50 11.19 -5.47
C GLY A 887 -39.33 12.70 -5.62
N ALA A 888 -39.44 13.44 -4.51
CA ALA A 888 -39.18 14.87 -4.50
C ALA A 888 -37.69 15.19 -4.34
N VAL A 889 -36.99 14.48 -3.45
CA VAL A 889 -35.58 14.76 -3.11
C VAL A 889 -34.62 14.44 -4.25
N LEU A 890 -34.89 13.38 -5.03
CA LEU A 890 -34.00 12.86 -6.07
C LEU A 890 -34.42 13.22 -7.51
N LYS A 891 -35.41 14.11 -7.67
CA LYS A 891 -36.01 14.43 -8.98
C LYS A 891 -35.02 15.05 -9.99
N ASP A 892 -34.02 15.77 -9.50
CA ASP A 892 -33.06 16.51 -10.33
C ASP A 892 -31.68 15.81 -10.38
N LEU A 893 -31.32 15.12 -9.30
CA LEU A 893 -30.06 14.39 -9.16
C LEU A 893 -30.34 13.09 -8.40
N PRO A 894 -29.73 11.96 -8.81
CA PRO A 894 -30.01 10.65 -8.23
C PRO A 894 -29.33 10.44 -6.86
N VAL A 895 -28.77 11.48 -6.27
CA VAL A 895 -28.09 11.53 -4.98
C VAL A 895 -28.33 12.90 -4.34
N ALA A 896 -28.44 12.95 -3.01
CA ALA A 896 -28.66 14.20 -2.30
C ALA A 896 -27.83 14.30 -1.02
N ILE A 897 -27.33 15.50 -0.76
CA ILE A 897 -26.92 15.94 0.58
C ILE A 897 -27.83 17.09 0.99
N LEU A 898 -28.56 16.89 2.08
CA LEU A 898 -29.46 17.89 2.66
C LEU A 898 -28.80 18.49 3.91
N ALA A 899 -28.87 19.80 4.07
CA ALA A 899 -28.39 20.48 5.28
C ALA A 899 -29.53 21.30 5.89
N THR A 900 -29.56 21.38 7.22
CA THR A 900 -30.51 22.26 7.91
C THR A 900 -30.23 23.72 7.57
N THR A 901 -31.28 24.45 7.18
CA THR A 901 -31.22 25.90 6.86
C THR A 901 -30.97 26.79 8.06
#